data_AF-A0A2Z4Z8Y0-F1
#
_entry.id   AF-A0A2Z4Z8Y0-F1
#
_cell.length_a   1.000
_cell.length_b   1.000
_cell.length_c   1.000
_cell.angle_alpha   90.00
_cell.angle_beta   90.00
_cell.angle_gamma   90.00
#
_symmetry.space_group_name_H-M   'P 1'
#
loop_
_entity.id
_entity.type
_entity.pdbx_description
1 polymer ?
#
loop_
_entity_poly.entity_id
_entity_poly.type
_entity_poly.pdbx_seq_one_letter_code
_entity_poly.pdbx_strand_id
1 'polypeptide(L)'
;MDQINRLVDCIDQLTRSTQSRTIETLQLVKEIENRDRLIEQLNLGSKALRTRLSLQEGKTGRLREQLRVAEQRLKDAEALIQTKEKEAVVLSDWAVDLRAQLAAKQAELFKLSDWGNAIERAPLRYSIRKQLYKLSRRVYAWLPLTAQQKSKLARRLRSWLKPGKATPGESSANAGSALQPLPPPVNVAVPSSLGQPMILMFGVIDWHFRIQRPQNLAKELARAGQTTFYISNNFIDDEAPGFEAEPLEGSNRLFQIRFKVRGAPAIYHAPPSAAAIRQLREGLAMLLQSANVAAVDCVVQHAYWFPLARRVPNSTLVYDCMDHHEGFGNVAQELLDLEIALMRRADLLVATSDWIEQHGKRENRNVEVIRNACEFSFFSQRPDRVYQDPAKRKIIGYYGVIAEWFDLNLVKQVAQAFPQHLILLIGSDTVQAKKHFKACPNVLLEGEVPYASLPYYLHAMDVCLLPFKVMPLTLATNPVKVYEYLSAGKPVVSVKLPELSQFGQLVWTVEKPPEFISAIRNVLNTLPEAGATLQARQSFARGQTWQHRATRLRQAIATLPLPKVSVVVLTYNNLELTKACLDSLLTQSHYPNLEIIVVDNHSSDQTPAYLSAWAKGHPDRIVILNSDNKGFAAGNNQGLAAASGDYLVILNNDTVVTAGWIKGLIRHLQDHKEIGIIGPITNNIGNEAKVSTRYDRMEDMPAEAAQMTRARMGEWFEINTLAFFCVMFPRSTYEQIGGLCEEYGLGFFEDDDYCRRVQRRGMRAACAEDVFVHHHLSASFNTLGARKKQALFERNRAIYESKWGSWVPHTYRDV
;
A
#
# COMPACT_ATOMS: atom_id res chain seq x y z
N MET A 1 -41.53 11.16 13.82
CA MET A 1 -41.70 12.33 12.94
C MET A 1 -41.10 13.58 13.57
N ASP A 2 -41.52 14.00 14.76
CA ASP A 2 -40.96 15.19 15.42
C ASP A 2 -39.45 15.14 15.69
N GLN A 3 -38.88 13.96 15.96
CA GLN A 3 -37.43 13.78 16.07
C GLN A 3 -36.72 13.92 14.72
N ILE A 4 -37.34 13.43 13.64
CA ILE A 4 -36.79 13.55 12.27
C ILE A 4 -36.82 15.01 11.82
N ASN A 5 -37.93 15.72 12.06
CA ASN A 5 -38.05 17.14 11.74
C ASN A 5 -36.98 17.96 12.47
N ARG A 6 -36.80 17.74 13.78
CA ARG A 6 -35.74 18.39 14.57
C ARG A 6 -34.33 18.10 14.04
N LEU A 7 -34.08 16.87 13.59
CA LEU A 7 -32.78 16.47 13.05
C LEU A 7 -32.51 17.08 11.67
N VAL A 8 -33.53 17.15 10.80
CA VAL A 8 -33.44 17.80 9.49
C VAL A 8 -33.19 19.30 9.64
N ASP A 9 -33.92 19.98 10.53
CA ASP A 9 -33.71 21.40 10.80
C ASP A 9 -32.28 21.67 11.32
N CYS A 10 -31.74 20.79 12.18
CA CYS A 10 -30.36 20.87 12.67
C CYS A 10 -29.32 20.69 11.54
N ILE A 11 -29.53 19.72 10.64
CA ILE A 11 -28.65 19.50 9.48
C ILE A 11 -28.67 20.70 8.53
N ASP A 12 -29.83 21.29 8.28
CA ASP A 12 -29.98 22.47 7.40
C ASP A 12 -29.31 23.72 8.00
N GLN A 13 -29.31 23.86 9.33
CA GLN A 13 -28.57 24.91 10.03
C GLN A 13 -27.06 24.70 9.96
N LEU A 14 -26.57 23.49 10.24
CA LEU A 14 -25.14 23.15 10.18
C LEU A 14 -24.59 23.27 8.75
N THR A 15 -25.37 22.89 7.74
CA THR A 15 -24.97 23.00 6.33
C THR A 15 -24.80 24.47 5.92
N ARG A 16 -25.74 25.34 6.30
CA ARG A 16 -25.64 26.79 6.05
C ARG A 16 -24.44 27.42 6.77
N SER A 17 -24.21 27.04 8.02
CA SER A 17 -23.06 27.52 8.81
C SER A 17 -21.73 27.11 8.17
N THR A 18 -21.62 25.84 7.74
CA THR A 18 -20.41 25.31 7.07
C THR A 18 -20.12 26.04 5.77
N GLN A 19 -21.15 26.32 4.96
CA GLN A 19 -21.00 27.07 3.72
C GLN A 19 -20.55 28.52 3.96
N SER A 20 -21.13 29.21 4.95
CA SER A 20 -20.72 30.57 5.33
C SER A 20 -19.25 30.63 5.76
N ARG A 21 -18.83 29.74 6.68
CA ARG A 21 -17.44 29.69 7.17
C ARG A 21 -16.44 29.32 6.08
N THR A 22 -16.83 28.47 5.14
CA THR A 22 -15.98 28.13 3.97
C THR A 22 -15.78 29.35 3.06
N ILE A 23 -16.82 30.16 2.83
CA ILE A 23 -16.72 31.39 2.03
C ILE A 23 -15.84 32.44 2.72
N GLU A 24 -16.02 32.64 4.04
CA GLU A 24 -15.18 33.54 4.85
C GLU A 24 -13.71 33.13 4.79
N THR A 25 -13.42 31.83 4.90
CA THR A 25 -12.05 31.30 4.82
C THR A 25 -11.43 31.59 3.44
N LEU A 26 -12.17 31.35 2.35
CA LEU A 26 -11.70 31.62 0.99
C LEU A 26 -11.44 33.11 0.73
N GLN A 27 -12.26 34.00 1.31
CA GLN A 27 -12.03 35.45 1.22
C GLN A 27 -10.76 35.85 1.97
N LEU A 28 -10.54 35.31 3.17
CA LEU A 28 -9.36 35.60 3.97
C LEU A 28 -8.07 35.11 3.31
N VAL A 29 -8.07 33.89 2.73
CA VAL A 29 -6.94 33.34 1.96
C VAL A 29 -6.60 34.24 0.78
N LYS A 30 -7.60 34.70 0.03
CA LYS A 30 -7.38 35.62 -1.09
C LYS A 30 -6.84 36.98 -0.65
N GLU A 31 -7.22 37.47 0.54
CA GLU A 31 -6.62 38.67 1.11
C GLU A 31 -5.15 38.47 1.51
N ILE A 32 -4.80 37.31 2.07
CA ILE A 32 -3.42 36.94 2.42
C ILE A 32 -2.56 36.90 1.15
N GLU A 33 -3.00 36.18 0.11
CA GLU A 33 -2.28 36.08 -1.18
C GLU A 33 -2.05 37.45 -1.84
N ASN A 34 -3.04 38.35 -1.79
CA ASN A 34 -2.90 39.70 -2.35
C ASN A 34 -1.91 40.55 -1.56
N ARG A 35 -1.81 40.34 -0.24
CA ARG A 35 -0.86 41.05 0.63
C ARG A 35 0.56 40.50 0.54
N ASP A 36 0.73 39.19 0.32
CA ASP A 36 2.04 38.60 0.04
C ASP A 36 2.67 39.21 -1.23
N ARG A 37 1.84 39.43 -2.27
CA ARG A 37 2.28 40.14 -3.49
C ARG A 37 2.70 41.59 -3.19
N LEU A 38 2.03 42.28 -2.26
CA LEU A 38 2.40 43.63 -1.84
C LEU A 38 3.73 43.63 -1.08
N ILE A 39 3.95 42.64 -0.19
CA ILE A 39 5.24 42.45 0.51
C ILE A 39 6.37 42.21 -0.49
N GLU A 40 6.15 41.38 -1.51
CA GLU A 40 7.12 41.14 -2.57
C GLU A 40 7.50 42.43 -3.31
N GLN A 41 6.50 43.26 -3.66
CA GLN A 41 6.71 44.57 -4.29
C GLN A 41 7.47 45.55 -3.38
N LEU A 42 7.13 45.61 -2.09
CA LEU A 42 7.82 46.46 -1.11
C LEU A 42 9.26 46.01 -0.88
N ASN A 43 9.53 44.70 -0.86
CA ASN A 43 10.86 44.12 -0.77
C ASN A 43 11.73 44.49 -1.98
N LEU A 44 11.18 44.40 -3.19
CA LEU A 44 11.87 44.85 -4.41
C LEU A 44 12.18 46.35 -4.38
N GLY A 45 11.23 47.17 -3.95
CA GLY A 45 11.41 48.62 -3.78
C GLY A 45 12.48 48.98 -2.75
N SER A 46 12.47 48.30 -1.59
CA SER A 46 13.48 48.46 -0.53
C SER A 46 14.88 48.06 -1.02
N LYS A 47 15.00 46.93 -1.74
CA LYS A 47 16.26 46.47 -2.35
C LYS A 47 16.81 47.47 -3.38
N ALA A 48 15.94 48.04 -4.21
CA ALA A 48 16.32 49.08 -5.17
C ALA A 48 16.80 50.37 -4.47
N LEU A 49 16.15 50.77 -3.37
CA LEU A 49 16.59 51.92 -2.56
C LEU A 49 17.94 51.67 -1.88
N ARG A 50 18.18 50.48 -1.32
CA ARG A 50 19.49 50.08 -0.75
C ARG A 50 20.61 50.15 -1.79
N THR A 51 20.35 49.65 -3.00
CA THR A 51 21.30 49.68 -4.11
C THR A 51 21.61 51.11 -4.57
N ARG A 52 20.61 52.00 -4.61
CA ARG A 52 20.85 53.42 -4.92
C ARG A 52 21.63 54.14 -3.81
N LEU A 53 21.34 53.80 -2.55
CA LEU A 53 22.04 54.36 -1.40
C LEU A 53 23.53 53.96 -1.37
N SER A 54 23.88 52.75 -1.82
CA SER A 54 25.29 52.31 -1.92
C SER A 54 26.06 52.96 -3.08
N LEU A 55 25.38 53.58 -4.05
CA LEU A 55 25.99 54.16 -5.26
C LEU A 55 26.16 55.69 -5.19
N GLN A 56 25.59 56.39 -4.20
CA GLN A 56 25.67 57.85 -4.07
C GLN A 56 26.35 58.28 -2.77
N GLU A 57 27.63 58.69 -2.85
CA GLU A 57 28.42 59.13 -1.68
C GLU A 57 28.10 60.55 -1.17
N GLY A 58 27.09 61.26 -1.72
CA GLY A 58 26.92 62.70 -1.43
C GLY A 58 25.55 63.23 -1.02
N LYS A 59 24.45 62.44 -1.02
CA LYS A 59 23.10 62.91 -0.62
C LYS A 59 22.33 61.84 0.17
N THR A 60 22.94 61.37 1.26
CA THR A 60 22.51 60.19 2.01
C THR A 60 21.29 60.41 2.92
N GLY A 61 20.95 61.63 3.32
CA GLY A 61 19.87 61.89 4.29
C GLY A 61 18.46 61.53 3.78
N ARG A 62 18.07 62.02 2.60
CA ARG A 62 16.70 61.82 2.07
C ARG A 62 16.43 60.37 1.65
N LEU A 63 17.43 59.69 1.10
CA LEU A 63 17.33 58.28 0.71
C LEU A 63 17.28 57.34 1.92
N ARG A 64 18.04 57.64 2.99
CA ARG A 64 17.95 56.90 4.26
C ARG A 64 16.57 57.02 4.88
N GLU A 65 15.97 58.20 4.86
CA GLU A 65 14.61 58.39 5.39
C GLU A 65 13.56 57.65 4.54
N GLN A 66 13.69 57.67 3.20
CA GLN A 66 12.81 56.88 2.32
C GLN A 66 12.94 55.38 2.55
N LEU A 67 14.16 54.88 2.75
CA LEU A 67 14.40 53.48 3.08
C LEU A 67 13.79 53.10 4.43
N ARG A 68 13.98 53.94 5.47
CA ARG A 68 13.40 53.73 6.80
C ARG A 68 11.87 53.64 6.75
N VAL A 69 11.22 54.52 5.99
CA VAL A 69 9.76 54.49 5.79
C VAL A 69 9.31 53.24 5.04
N ALA A 70 10.05 52.80 4.02
CA ALA A 70 9.73 51.58 3.27
C ALA A 70 9.90 50.31 4.13
N GLU A 71 10.97 50.23 4.92
CA GLU A 71 11.23 49.12 5.86
C GLU A 71 10.18 49.08 6.98
N GLN A 72 9.74 50.23 7.49
CA GLN A 72 8.65 50.27 8.47
C GLN A 72 7.33 49.76 7.87
N ARG A 73 6.99 50.17 6.64
CA ARG A 73 5.80 49.67 5.94
C ARG A 73 5.84 48.18 5.67
N LEU A 74 7.03 47.64 5.36
CA LEU A 74 7.23 46.20 5.20
C LEU A 74 6.95 45.47 6.52
N LYS A 75 7.53 45.96 7.63
CA LYS A 75 7.33 45.37 8.96
C LYS A 75 5.87 45.40 9.40
N ASP A 76 5.17 46.49 9.14
CA ASP A 76 3.74 46.63 9.46
C ASP A 76 2.88 45.67 8.61
N ALA A 77 3.24 45.47 7.34
CA ALA A 77 2.56 44.52 6.45
C ALA A 77 2.78 43.06 6.88
N GLU A 78 4.01 42.68 7.23
CA GLU A 78 4.36 41.34 7.73
C GLU A 78 3.62 41.00 9.04
N ALA A 79 3.56 41.95 9.99
CA ALA A 79 2.83 41.76 11.25
C ALA A 79 1.32 41.58 11.04
N LEU A 80 0.74 42.29 10.07
CA LEU A 80 -0.68 42.15 9.73
C LEU A 80 -0.97 40.80 9.08
N ILE A 81 -0.10 40.29 8.21
CA ILE A 81 -0.24 38.96 7.60
C ILE A 81 -0.23 37.88 8.69
N GLN A 82 0.74 37.91 9.60
CA GLN A 82 0.79 36.94 10.72
C GLN A 82 -0.49 36.95 11.57
N THR A 83 -1.12 38.12 11.73
CA THR A 83 -2.40 38.24 12.43
C THR A 83 -3.53 37.58 11.63
N LYS A 84 -3.58 37.80 10.31
CA LYS A 84 -4.59 37.23 9.41
C LYS A 84 -4.43 35.73 9.20
N GLU A 85 -3.20 35.21 9.17
CA GLU A 85 -2.93 33.77 9.16
C GLU A 85 -3.46 33.08 10.42
N LYS A 86 -3.28 33.69 11.60
CA LYS A 86 -3.87 33.17 12.85
C LYS A 86 -5.39 33.17 12.81
N GLU A 87 -6.02 34.21 12.27
CA GLU A 87 -7.47 34.24 12.05
C GLU A 87 -7.93 33.13 11.07
N ALA A 88 -7.16 32.86 10.01
CA ALA A 88 -7.44 31.81 9.03
C ALA A 88 -7.42 30.41 9.66
N VAL A 89 -6.42 30.13 10.51
CA VAL A 89 -6.28 28.86 11.22
C VAL A 89 -7.48 28.62 12.14
N VAL A 90 -7.87 29.60 12.94
CA VAL A 90 -9.03 29.49 13.84
C VAL A 90 -10.33 29.24 13.07
N LEU A 91 -10.55 29.95 11.96
CA LEU A 91 -11.73 29.74 11.11
C LEU A 91 -11.73 28.37 10.42
N SER A 92 -10.56 27.89 10.01
CA SER A 92 -10.38 26.55 9.44
C SER A 92 -10.72 25.46 10.46
N ASP A 93 -10.20 25.56 11.69
CA ASP A 93 -10.49 24.61 12.77
C ASP A 93 -11.99 24.55 13.09
N TRP A 94 -12.67 25.70 13.11
CA TRP A 94 -14.12 25.75 13.26
C TRP A 94 -14.87 25.12 12.08
N ALA A 95 -14.40 25.29 10.85
CA ALA A 95 -15.01 24.67 9.68
C ALA A 95 -14.85 23.13 9.70
N VAL A 96 -13.72 22.63 10.21
CA VAL A 96 -13.46 21.20 10.39
C VAL A 96 -14.41 20.61 11.45
N ASP A 97 -14.54 21.24 12.61
CA ASP A 97 -15.45 20.79 13.67
C ASP A 97 -16.91 20.77 13.21
N LEU A 98 -17.37 21.83 12.52
CA LEU A 98 -18.73 21.89 11.96
C LEU A 98 -18.99 20.78 10.94
N ARG A 99 -18.01 20.41 10.10
CA ARG A 99 -18.14 19.31 9.13
C ARG A 99 -18.23 17.96 9.83
N ALA A 100 -17.47 17.74 10.90
CA ALA A 100 -17.55 16.53 11.70
C ALA A 100 -18.93 16.38 12.36
N GLN A 101 -19.45 17.46 12.94
CA GLN A 101 -20.81 17.49 13.51
C GLN A 101 -21.89 17.23 12.44
N LEU A 102 -21.75 17.83 11.26
CA LEU A 102 -22.67 17.63 10.13
C LEU A 102 -22.69 16.16 9.67
N ALA A 103 -21.51 15.53 9.52
CA ALA A 103 -21.39 14.13 9.13
C ALA A 103 -22.03 13.19 10.16
N ALA A 104 -21.81 13.46 11.45
CA ALA A 104 -22.43 12.69 12.53
C ALA A 104 -23.97 12.79 12.52
N LYS A 105 -24.51 14.00 12.31
CA LYS A 105 -25.97 14.22 12.23
C LYS A 105 -26.60 13.62 10.97
N GLN A 106 -25.91 13.66 9.83
CA GLN A 106 -26.33 12.98 8.61
C GLN A 106 -26.37 11.45 8.80
N ALA A 107 -25.37 10.87 9.46
CA ALA A 107 -25.37 9.44 9.79
C ALA A 107 -26.53 9.05 10.73
N GLU A 108 -26.88 9.90 11.70
CA GLU A 108 -28.04 9.72 12.58
C GLU A 108 -29.37 9.75 11.79
N LEU A 109 -29.47 10.65 10.79
CA LEU A 109 -30.63 10.72 9.88
C LEU A 109 -30.74 9.46 9.01
N PHE A 110 -29.62 8.94 8.51
CA PHE A 110 -29.59 7.71 7.71
C PHE A 110 -30.06 6.50 8.53
N LYS A 111 -29.60 6.35 9.78
CA LYS A 111 -30.06 5.30 10.71
C LYS A 111 -31.57 5.37 10.99
N LEU A 112 -32.14 6.57 11.09
CA LEU A 112 -33.59 6.77 11.27
C LEU A 112 -34.38 6.53 9.97
N SER A 113 -33.76 6.76 8.81
CA SER A 113 -34.36 6.53 7.49
C SER A 113 -34.43 5.05 7.07
N ASP A 114 -33.67 4.17 7.74
CA ASP A 114 -33.65 2.72 7.52
C ASP A 114 -34.92 1.97 7.99
N TRP A 115 -35.91 2.67 8.55
CA TRP A 115 -37.25 2.12 8.82
C TRP A 115 -37.93 1.53 7.58
N GLY A 116 -37.59 2.03 6.38
CA GLY A 116 -38.11 1.49 5.12
C GLY A 116 -37.66 0.05 4.84
N ASN A 117 -36.41 -0.28 5.18
CA ASN A 117 -35.83 -1.61 4.99
C ASN A 117 -36.36 -2.62 6.02
N ALA A 118 -36.69 -2.16 7.24
CA ALA A 118 -37.30 -2.98 8.28
C ALA A 118 -38.75 -3.40 7.94
N ILE A 119 -39.52 -2.56 7.24
CA ILE A 119 -40.88 -2.88 6.79
C ILE A 119 -40.88 -3.86 5.61
N GLU A 120 -39.88 -3.78 4.72
CA GLU A 120 -39.74 -4.68 3.57
C GLU A 120 -39.43 -6.12 4.00
N ARG A 121 -38.79 -6.30 5.16
CA ARG A 121 -38.45 -7.59 5.77
C ARG A 121 -39.54 -8.15 6.71
N ALA A 122 -40.57 -7.38 7.05
CA ALA A 122 -41.65 -7.83 7.93
C ALA A 122 -42.80 -8.50 7.15
N PRO A 123 -43.34 -9.66 7.59
CA PRO A 123 -44.39 -10.39 6.90
C PRO A 123 -45.77 -9.75 7.18
N LEU A 124 -45.97 -8.52 6.71
CA LEU A 124 -47.24 -7.81 6.92
C LEU A 124 -48.31 -8.26 5.90
N ARG A 125 -49.51 -8.61 6.40
CA ARG A 125 -50.68 -8.93 5.57
C ARG A 125 -50.96 -7.78 4.58
N TYR A 126 -51.39 -8.12 3.36
CA TYR A 126 -51.66 -7.17 2.27
C TYR A 126 -52.58 -5.99 2.67
N SER A 127 -53.52 -6.22 3.60
CA SER A 127 -54.38 -5.17 4.17
C SER A 127 -53.61 -4.07 4.91
N ILE A 128 -52.53 -4.42 5.60
CA ILE A 128 -51.63 -3.49 6.31
C ILE A 128 -50.74 -2.75 5.30
N ARG A 129 -50.20 -3.45 4.29
CA ARG A 129 -49.47 -2.82 3.17
C ARG A 129 -50.33 -1.79 2.44
N LYS A 130 -51.62 -2.06 2.24
CA LYS A 130 -52.60 -1.15 1.63
C LYS A 130 -52.90 0.07 2.51
N GLN A 131 -52.94 -0.08 3.84
CA GLN A 131 -53.08 1.06 4.76
C GLN A 131 -51.82 1.91 4.86
N LEU A 132 -50.63 1.30 4.97
CA LEU A 132 -49.34 2.00 4.95
C LEU A 132 -49.12 2.74 3.62
N TYR A 133 -49.53 2.16 2.49
CA TYR A 133 -49.54 2.85 1.19
C TYR A 133 -50.47 4.07 1.19
N LYS A 134 -51.69 3.98 1.76
CA LYS A 134 -52.60 5.12 1.90
C LYS A 134 -52.03 6.22 2.81
N LEU A 135 -51.34 5.85 3.89
CA LEU A 135 -50.66 6.79 4.81
C LEU A 135 -49.48 7.48 4.10
N SER A 136 -48.66 6.72 3.39
CA SER A 136 -47.52 7.24 2.61
C SER A 136 -47.95 8.20 1.49
N ARG A 137 -49.16 8.03 0.92
CA ARG A 137 -49.74 8.97 -0.06
C ARG A 137 -50.08 10.33 0.53
N ARG A 138 -50.50 10.39 1.80
CA ARG A 138 -50.75 11.66 2.50
C ARG A 138 -49.45 12.39 2.83
N VAL A 139 -48.42 11.67 3.28
CA VAL A 139 -47.07 12.21 3.53
C VAL A 139 -46.40 12.67 2.23
N TYR A 140 -46.54 11.90 1.15
CA TYR A 140 -46.05 12.23 -0.20
C TYR A 140 -46.62 13.54 -0.76
N ALA A 141 -47.88 13.87 -0.46
CA ALA A 141 -48.50 15.11 -0.90
C ALA A 141 -47.89 16.36 -0.24
N TRP A 142 -47.35 16.22 0.98
CA TRP A 142 -46.86 17.30 1.83
C TRP A 142 -45.34 17.53 1.78
N LEU A 143 -44.57 16.65 1.13
CA LEU A 143 -43.12 16.81 0.96
C LEU A 143 -42.77 17.90 -0.08
N PRO A 144 -41.79 18.79 0.17
CA PRO A 144 -41.38 19.87 -0.73
C PRO A 144 -40.40 19.38 -1.80
N LEU A 145 -40.72 18.25 -2.44
CA LEU A 145 -39.90 17.64 -3.49
C LEU A 145 -40.35 18.10 -4.88
N THR A 146 -39.41 18.22 -5.81
CA THR A 146 -39.70 18.56 -7.21
C THR A 146 -40.58 17.48 -7.88
N ALA A 147 -41.34 17.86 -8.92
CA ALA A 147 -42.26 16.95 -9.60
C ALA A 147 -41.60 15.65 -10.12
N GLN A 148 -40.33 15.74 -10.53
CA GLN A 148 -39.56 14.59 -11.02
C GLN A 148 -39.15 13.62 -9.90
N GLN A 149 -38.78 14.15 -8.73
CA GLN A 149 -38.49 13.35 -7.53
C GLN A 149 -39.75 12.69 -6.97
N LYS A 150 -40.87 13.42 -6.97
CA LYS A 150 -42.20 12.89 -6.64
C LYS A 150 -42.57 11.70 -7.57
N SER A 151 -42.41 11.84 -8.89
CA SER A 151 -42.68 10.76 -9.85
C SER A 151 -41.85 9.49 -9.63
N LYS A 152 -40.56 9.62 -9.29
CA LYS A 152 -39.64 8.49 -9.04
C LYS A 152 -40.03 7.75 -7.75
N LEU A 153 -40.38 8.50 -6.71
CA LEU A 153 -40.82 7.96 -5.41
C LEU A 153 -42.18 7.25 -5.52
N ALA A 154 -43.14 7.82 -6.28
CA ALA A 154 -44.43 7.20 -6.54
C ALA A 154 -44.35 5.89 -7.35
N ARG A 155 -43.27 5.68 -8.11
CA ARG A 155 -43.03 4.44 -8.87
C ARG A 155 -42.51 3.32 -7.96
N ARG A 156 -41.60 3.65 -7.04
CA ARG A 156 -41.09 2.73 -6.01
C ARG A 156 -42.17 2.34 -4.99
N LEU A 157 -43.00 3.29 -4.56
CA LEU A 157 -44.12 2.99 -3.67
C LEU A 157 -45.18 2.08 -4.31
N ARG A 158 -45.33 2.12 -5.65
CA ARG A 158 -46.27 1.26 -6.39
C ARG A 158 -45.76 -0.17 -6.56
N SER A 159 -44.45 -0.41 -6.60
CA SER A 159 -43.91 -1.78 -6.65
C SER A 159 -44.13 -2.56 -5.34
N TRP A 160 -44.33 -1.86 -4.21
CA TRP A 160 -44.61 -2.47 -2.90
C TRP A 160 -45.99 -3.16 -2.80
N LEU A 161 -46.89 -2.94 -3.75
CA LEU A 161 -48.22 -3.57 -3.79
C LEU A 161 -48.26 -4.91 -4.56
N LYS A 162 -47.18 -5.31 -5.24
CA LYS A 162 -47.15 -6.59 -5.97
C LYS A 162 -46.58 -7.71 -5.09
N PRO A 163 -47.30 -8.82 -4.86
CA PRO A 163 -46.76 -9.96 -4.13
C PRO A 163 -45.74 -10.71 -4.98
N GLY A 164 -44.54 -10.95 -4.45
CA GLY A 164 -43.54 -11.84 -5.07
C GLY A 164 -43.93 -13.31 -4.86
N LYS A 165 -43.88 -14.11 -5.93
CA LYS A 165 -44.05 -15.57 -5.86
C LYS A 165 -42.82 -16.19 -5.18
N ALA A 166 -43.04 -16.99 -4.15
CA ALA A 166 -42.03 -17.85 -3.54
C ALA A 166 -41.89 -19.15 -4.35
N THR A 167 -40.66 -19.61 -4.56
CA THR A 167 -40.35 -21.01 -4.90
C THR A 167 -39.96 -21.77 -3.64
N PRO A 168 -40.34 -23.05 -3.48
CA PRO A 168 -40.37 -23.73 -2.18
C PRO A 168 -39.13 -24.61 -1.96
N GLY A 169 -38.71 -24.73 -0.70
CA GLY A 169 -37.71 -25.69 -0.25
C GLY A 169 -37.34 -25.46 1.21
N GLU A 170 -38.20 -25.96 2.12
CA GLU A 170 -37.95 -26.50 3.47
C GLU A 170 -36.96 -25.82 4.44
N SER A 171 -37.14 -25.79 5.75
CA SER A 171 -38.26 -25.86 6.69
C SER A 171 -37.66 -25.44 8.04
N SER A 172 -38.48 -24.85 8.90
CA SER A 172 -38.15 -24.25 10.19
C SER A 172 -37.78 -25.26 11.29
N ALA A 173 -36.86 -24.93 12.20
CA ALA A 173 -37.16 -24.62 13.61
C ALA A 173 -36.00 -24.90 14.62
N ASN A 174 -35.98 -24.04 15.65
CA ASN A 174 -35.51 -24.22 17.04
C ASN A 174 -34.07 -23.83 17.47
N ALA A 175 -34.00 -22.57 17.96
CA ALA A 175 -33.55 -22.11 19.27
C ALA A 175 -32.64 -22.99 20.16
N GLY A 176 -31.56 -22.36 20.63
CA GLY A 176 -30.93 -22.60 21.94
C GLY A 176 -29.84 -23.66 21.96
N SER A 177 -28.58 -23.25 21.78
CA SER A 177 -27.41 -24.09 22.10
C SER A 177 -26.19 -23.21 22.33
N ALA A 178 -25.37 -23.62 23.29
CA ALA A 178 -24.14 -23.00 23.77
C ALA A 178 -23.14 -22.66 22.65
N LEU A 179 -22.18 -21.78 22.98
CA LEU A 179 -20.97 -21.46 22.19
C LEU A 179 -20.58 -22.62 21.26
N GLN A 180 -20.93 -22.48 19.98
CA GLN A 180 -20.41 -23.36 18.94
C GLN A 180 -18.98 -22.92 18.63
N PRO A 181 -18.02 -23.86 18.51
CA PRO A 181 -16.75 -23.57 17.86
C PRO A 181 -17.04 -22.99 16.48
N LEU A 182 -16.29 -21.95 16.12
CA LEU A 182 -16.38 -21.31 14.81
C LEU A 182 -16.41 -22.37 13.70
N PRO A 183 -17.24 -22.20 12.65
CA PRO A 183 -17.15 -23.06 11.48
C PRO A 183 -15.71 -23.01 10.94
N PRO A 184 -15.17 -24.15 10.46
CA PRO A 184 -13.85 -24.16 9.87
C PRO A 184 -13.80 -23.16 8.70
N PRO A 185 -12.64 -22.54 8.45
CA PRO A 185 -12.48 -21.61 7.34
C PRO A 185 -12.98 -22.27 6.05
N VAL A 186 -13.65 -21.50 5.20
CA VAL A 186 -14.00 -21.95 3.85
C VAL A 186 -12.69 -22.28 3.15
N ASN A 187 -12.37 -23.57 3.08
CA ASN A 187 -11.19 -24.09 2.41
C ASN A 187 -11.40 -23.86 0.91
N VAL A 188 -10.97 -22.70 0.42
CA VAL A 188 -10.51 -22.64 -0.95
C VAL A 188 -9.31 -23.58 -1.01
N ALA A 189 -9.43 -24.68 -1.76
CA ALA A 189 -8.29 -25.55 -2.03
C ALA A 189 -7.30 -24.75 -2.88
N VAL A 190 -6.38 -24.04 -2.21
CA VAL A 190 -5.32 -23.27 -2.86
C VAL A 190 -4.26 -24.28 -3.29
N PRO A 191 -3.94 -24.38 -4.60
CA PRO A 191 -2.83 -25.22 -5.03
C PRO A 191 -1.55 -24.73 -4.36
N SER A 192 -0.78 -25.62 -3.75
CA SER A 192 0.56 -25.28 -3.28
C SER A 192 1.38 -24.82 -4.49
N SER A 193 1.76 -23.54 -4.53
CA SER A 193 2.75 -23.07 -5.50
C SER A 193 4.12 -23.46 -4.99
N LEU A 194 4.54 -24.69 -5.29
CA LEU A 194 5.90 -25.16 -5.00
C LEU A 194 6.89 -24.22 -5.71
N GLY A 195 7.65 -23.43 -4.93
CA GLY A 195 8.82 -22.68 -5.39
C GLY A 195 8.61 -21.22 -5.81
N GLN A 196 7.41 -20.64 -5.76
CA GLN A 196 7.21 -19.20 -6.01
C GLN A 196 6.43 -18.50 -4.90
N PRO A 197 6.80 -17.25 -4.54
CA PRO A 197 6.00 -16.45 -3.63
C PRO A 197 4.58 -16.25 -4.16
N MET A 198 3.64 -16.27 -3.24
CA MET A 198 2.25 -15.93 -3.50
C MET A 198 2.09 -14.41 -3.64
N ILE A 199 1.17 -13.97 -4.50
CA ILE A 199 0.87 -12.54 -4.65
C ILE A 199 -0.31 -12.17 -3.74
N LEU A 200 -0.10 -11.19 -2.86
CA LEU A 200 -1.20 -10.42 -2.25
C LEU A 200 -1.28 -9.07 -2.96
N MET A 201 -2.27 -8.92 -3.83
CA MET A 201 -2.53 -7.67 -4.56
C MET A 201 -3.54 -6.84 -3.76
N PHE A 202 -3.06 -5.85 -3.02
CA PHE A 202 -3.89 -4.92 -2.26
C PHE A 202 -4.49 -3.86 -3.19
N GLY A 203 -5.67 -4.18 -3.73
CA GLY A 203 -6.32 -3.43 -4.79
C GLY A 203 -6.81 -2.06 -4.35
N VAL A 204 -6.68 -1.08 -5.25
CA VAL A 204 -7.31 0.24 -5.11
C VAL A 204 -8.75 0.26 -5.63
N ILE A 205 -9.19 -0.80 -6.30
CA ILE A 205 -10.49 -0.90 -6.96
C ILE A 205 -11.04 -2.31 -6.81
N ASP A 206 -12.36 -2.45 -6.73
CA ASP A 206 -13.04 -3.74 -6.71
C ASP A 206 -12.90 -4.48 -8.05
N TRP A 207 -12.85 -5.82 -8.00
CA TRP A 207 -12.68 -6.64 -9.20
C TRP A 207 -13.80 -6.43 -10.22
N HIS A 208 -15.05 -6.37 -9.77
CA HIS A 208 -16.25 -6.36 -10.61
C HIS A 208 -16.69 -4.95 -11.02
N PHE A 209 -16.01 -3.90 -10.55
CA PHE A 209 -16.39 -2.52 -10.87
C PHE A 209 -15.94 -2.07 -12.26
N ARG A 210 -14.63 -1.84 -12.46
CA ARG A 210 -14.05 -1.42 -13.74
C ARG A 210 -12.68 -2.06 -13.93
N ILE A 211 -12.49 -2.72 -15.09
CA ILE A 211 -11.22 -3.35 -15.42
C ILE A 211 -10.17 -2.27 -15.70
N GLN A 212 -9.06 -2.33 -14.96
CA GLN A 212 -7.93 -1.42 -15.03
C GLN A 212 -6.62 -2.21 -14.89
N ARG A 213 -5.49 -1.50 -14.71
CA ARG A 213 -4.17 -2.09 -14.46
C ARG A 213 -4.17 -3.16 -13.36
N PRO A 214 -4.81 -2.96 -12.18
CA PRO A 214 -4.76 -3.93 -11.09
C PRO A 214 -5.22 -5.34 -11.49
N GLN A 215 -6.40 -5.43 -12.10
CA GLN A 215 -6.98 -6.71 -12.48
C GLN A 215 -6.16 -7.35 -13.60
N ASN A 216 -5.69 -6.56 -14.57
CA ASN A 216 -4.87 -7.07 -15.66
C ASN A 216 -3.52 -7.64 -15.18
N LEU A 217 -2.82 -6.95 -14.28
CA LEU A 217 -1.60 -7.47 -13.67
C LEU A 217 -1.87 -8.74 -12.87
N ALA A 218 -2.94 -8.78 -12.07
CA ALA A 218 -3.32 -9.96 -11.30
C ALA A 218 -3.61 -11.18 -12.20
N LYS A 219 -4.30 -10.98 -13.34
CA LYS A 219 -4.53 -12.04 -14.34
C LYS A 219 -3.23 -12.59 -14.90
N GLU A 220 -2.29 -11.73 -15.25
CA GLU A 220 -1.03 -12.13 -15.86
C GLU A 220 -0.08 -12.81 -14.87
N LEU A 221 -0.05 -12.37 -13.61
CA LEU A 221 0.69 -13.04 -12.54
C LEU A 221 0.12 -14.45 -12.28
N ALA A 222 -1.21 -14.60 -12.26
CA ALA A 222 -1.86 -15.90 -12.15
C ALA A 222 -1.58 -16.82 -13.36
N ARG A 223 -1.64 -16.28 -14.59
CA ARG A 223 -1.25 -17.00 -15.82
C ARG A 223 0.21 -17.44 -15.80
N ALA A 224 1.07 -16.67 -15.16
CA ALA A 224 2.49 -16.99 -14.98
C ALA A 224 2.76 -18.06 -13.90
N GLY A 225 1.71 -18.61 -13.27
CA GLY A 225 1.77 -19.73 -12.33
C GLY A 225 1.71 -19.32 -10.85
N GLN A 226 1.72 -18.03 -10.52
CA GLN A 226 1.67 -17.56 -9.14
C GLN A 226 0.23 -17.53 -8.63
N THR A 227 -0.02 -18.16 -7.48
CA THR A 227 -1.30 -17.96 -6.79
C THR A 227 -1.42 -16.50 -6.39
N THR A 228 -2.51 -15.85 -6.79
CA THR A 228 -2.76 -14.42 -6.65
C THR A 228 -4.07 -14.20 -5.91
N PHE A 229 -3.98 -13.59 -4.74
CA PHE A 229 -5.12 -13.08 -3.99
C PHE A 229 -5.27 -11.59 -4.26
N TYR A 230 -6.33 -11.23 -4.96
CA TYR A 230 -6.73 -9.86 -5.20
C TYR A 230 -7.59 -9.37 -4.04
N ILE A 231 -7.01 -8.56 -3.16
CA ILE A 231 -7.72 -8.00 -2.01
C ILE A 231 -8.57 -6.83 -2.48
N SER A 232 -9.89 -6.99 -2.40
CA SER A 232 -10.85 -5.95 -2.77
C SER A 232 -10.89 -4.83 -1.72
N ASN A 233 -11.15 -3.61 -2.19
CA ASN A 233 -11.44 -2.46 -1.33
C ASN A 233 -12.90 -2.41 -0.85
N ASN A 234 -13.75 -3.37 -1.28
CA ASN A 234 -15.12 -3.52 -0.81
C ASN A 234 -15.20 -4.54 0.33
N PHE A 235 -15.13 -4.04 1.57
CA PHE A 235 -15.26 -4.84 2.78
C PHE A 235 -16.66 -5.42 2.97
N ILE A 236 -16.75 -6.43 3.83
CA ILE A 236 -18.00 -6.98 4.37
C ILE A 236 -18.20 -6.35 5.75
N ASP A 237 -19.35 -5.73 5.99
CA ASP A 237 -19.69 -5.17 7.31
C ASP A 237 -20.00 -6.31 8.29
N ASP A 238 -19.08 -6.57 9.21
CA ASP A 238 -19.18 -7.61 10.23
C ASP A 238 -18.32 -7.21 11.44
N GLU A 239 -18.74 -7.60 12.65
CA GLU A 239 -17.96 -7.37 13.87
C GLU A 239 -16.89 -8.44 14.07
N ALA A 240 -17.09 -9.65 13.54
CA ALA A 240 -16.11 -10.73 13.60
C ALA A 240 -15.08 -10.61 12.46
N PRO A 241 -13.78 -10.87 12.74
CA PRO A 241 -12.77 -10.95 11.70
C PRO A 241 -13.04 -12.11 10.74
N GLY A 242 -12.51 -12.02 9.52
CA GLY A 242 -12.58 -13.08 8.53
C GLY A 242 -12.54 -12.56 7.11
N PHE A 243 -12.77 -13.45 6.15
CA PHE A 243 -12.77 -13.12 4.74
C PHE A 243 -13.74 -14.01 3.95
N GLU A 244 -14.18 -13.52 2.81
CA GLU A 244 -14.78 -14.31 1.73
C GLU A 244 -13.78 -14.41 0.58
N ALA A 245 -13.74 -15.56 -0.08
CA ALA A 245 -12.88 -15.81 -1.22
C ALA A 245 -13.72 -16.28 -2.43
N GLU A 246 -13.57 -15.58 -3.55
CA GLU A 246 -14.26 -15.84 -4.81
C GLU A 246 -13.22 -16.27 -5.88
N PRO A 247 -13.29 -17.49 -6.43
CA PRO A 247 -12.48 -17.88 -7.59
C PRO A 247 -12.86 -17.04 -8.82
N LEU A 248 -11.85 -16.50 -9.50
CA LEU A 248 -12.04 -15.62 -10.65
C LEU A 248 -11.60 -16.31 -11.95
N GLU A 249 -12.26 -15.96 -13.06
CA GLU A 249 -11.86 -16.37 -14.41
C GLU A 249 -11.75 -17.91 -14.59
N GLY A 250 -12.50 -18.69 -13.79
CA GLY A 250 -12.40 -20.16 -13.78
C GLY A 250 -11.02 -20.68 -13.34
N SER A 251 -10.18 -19.82 -12.76
CA SER A 251 -8.83 -20.14 -12.31
C SER A 251 -8.84 -20.70 -10.88
N ASN A 252 -7.97 -21.67 -10.63
CA ASN A 252 -7.64 -22.12 -9.28
C ASN A 252 -6.43 -21.36 -8.68
N ARG A 253 -5.95 -20.31 -9.36
CA ARG A 253 -4.80 -19.50 -8.93
C ARG A 253 -5.13 -18.02 -8.77
N LEU A 254 -6.34 -17.59 -9.09
CA LEU A 254 -6.74 -16.19 -8.97
C LEU A 254 -8.05 -16.10 -8.20
N PHE A 255 -8.01 -15.37 -7.10
CA PHE A 255 -9.17 -15.21 -6.22
C PHE A 255 -9.34 -13.75 -5.83
N GLN A 256 -10.58 -13.29 -5.78
CA GLN A 256 -10.92 -12.06 -5.08
C GLN A 256 -11.15 -12.37 -3.61
N ILE A 257 -10.52 -11.59 -2.73
CA ILE A 257 -10.68 -11.67 -1.29
C ILE A 257 -11.39 -10.41 -0.80
N ARG A 258 -12.45 -10.59 -0.01
CA ARG A 258 -13.15 -9.52 0.69
C ARG A 258 -13.01 -9.74 2.18
N PHE A 259 -12.33 -8.82 2.87
CA PHE A 259 -12.19 -8.89 4.32
C PHE A 259 -13.43 -8.37 5.03
N LYS A 260 -13.70 -8.95 6.21
CA LYS A 260 -14.70 -8.49 7.16
C LYS A 260 -14.14 -7.35 8.00
N VAL A 261 -14.78 -6.19 7.94
CA VAL A 261 -14.39 -4.99 8.70
C VAL A 261 -15.65 -4.25 9.13
N ARG A 262 -15.77 -3.96 10.42
CA ARG A 262 -16.92 -3.26 10.99
C ARG A 262 -17.13 -1.90 10.32
N GLY A 263 -18.34 -1.64 9.86
CA GLY A 263 -18.75 -0.44 9.16
C GLY A 263 -18.32 -0.37 7.70
N ALA A 264 -17.62 -1.39 7.18
CA ALA A 264 -17.10 -1.48 5.81
C ALA A 264 -16.54 -0.14 5.27
N PRO A 265 -15.49 0.42 5.92
CA PRO A 265 -15.01 1.77 5.61
C PRO A 265 -14.48 1.89 4.18
N ALA A 266 -14.74 3.02 3.52
CA ALA A 266 -14.11 3.34 2.25
C ALA A 266 -12.63 3.67 2.43
N ILE A 267 -11.78 3.20 1.52
CA ILE A 267 -10.32 3.34 1.67
C ILE A 267 -9.76 4.71 1.25
N TYR A 268 -10.53 5.52 0.50
CA TYR A 268 -10.01 6.69 -0.23
C TYR A 268 -9.93 7.99 0.60
N HIS A 269 -10.65 8.06 1.71
CA HIS A 269 -10.89 9.34 2.39
C HIS A 269 -10.13 9.48 3.71
N ALA A 270 -9.74 8.38 4.33
CA ALA A 270 -9.09 8.37 5.63
C ALA A 270 -8.20 7.13 5.78
N PRO A 271 -7.16 7.18 6.62
CA PRO A 271 -6.39 6.00 6.99
C PRO A 271 -7.25 4.96 7.74
N PRO A 272 -6.84 3.68 7.76
CA PRO A 272 -7.54 2.67 8.53
C PRO A 272 -7.47 2.98 10.03
N SER A 273 -8.59 2.83 10.74
CA SER A 273 -8.59 2.95 12.20
C SER A 273 -7.81 1.80 12.85
N ALA A 274 -7.33 1.99 14.08
CA ALA A 274 -6.65 0.93 14.83
C ALA A 274 -7.51 -0.34 14.99
N ALA A 275 -8.84 -0.18 15.12
CA ALA A 275 -9.76 -1.30 15.17
C ALA A 275 -9.87 -2.04 13.82
N ALA A 276 -9.94 -1.30 12.72
CA ALA A 276 -9.93 -1.88 11.37
C ALA A 276 -8.62 -2.62 11.09
N ILE A 277 -7.47 -2.06 11.48
CA ILE A 277 -6.16 -2.73 11.34
C ILE A 277 -6.15 -4.07 12.07
N ARG A 278 -6.67 -4.13 13.31
CA ARG A 278 -6.74 -5.38 14.08
C ARG A 278 -7.61 -6.44 13.39
N GLN A 279 -8.83 -6.08 13.00
CA GLN A 279 -9.73 -7.02 12.30
C GLN A 279 -9.14 -7.50 10.97
N LEU A 280 -8.54 -6.59 10.19
CA LEU A 280 -7.87 -6.93 8.94
C LEU A 280 -6.68 -7.86 9.16
N ARG A 281 -5.90 -7.63 10.22
CA ARG A 281 -4.77 -8.47 10.60
C ARG A 281 -5.21 -9.90 10.93
N GLU A 282 -6.27 -10.04 11.71
CA GLU A 282 -6.86 -11.34 12.05
C GLU A 282 -7.42 -12.06 10.82
N GLY A 283 -8.18 -11.35 9.97
CA GLY A 283 -8.70 -11.91 8.72
C GLY A 283 -7.58 -12.34 7.76
N LEU A 284 -6.51 -11.57 7.67
CA LEU A 284 -5.33 -11.90 6.87
C LEU A 284 -4.57 -13.11 7.44
N ALA A 285 -4.41 -13.19 8.76
CA ALA A 285 -3.79 -14.36 9.40
C ALA A 285 -4.58 -15.64 9.09
N MET A 286 -5.93 -15.58 9.12
CA MET A 286 -6.79 -16.69 8.72
C MET A 286 -6.58 -17.08 7.25
N LEU A 287 -6.48 -16.09 6.34
CA LEU A 287 -6.24 -16.35 4.92
C LEU A 287 -4.89 -17.04 4.70
N LEU A 288 -3.82 -16.50 5.27
CA LEU A 288 -2.47 -17.06 5.16
C LEU A 288 -2.38 -18.47 5.75
N GLN A 289 -3.13 -18.72 6.83
CA GLN A 289 -3.23 -20.05 7.43
C GLN A 289 -3.95 -21.03 6.50
N SER A 290 -5.12 -20.67 5.97
CA SER A 290 -5.90 -21.54 5.08
C SER A 290 -5.17 -21.87 3.78
N ALA A 291 -4.33 -20.96 3.29
CA ALA A 291 -3.60 -21.10 2.05
C ALA A 291 -2.18 -21.68 2.23
N ASN A 292 -1.80 -22.04 3.47
CA ASN A 292 -0.48 -22.55 3.84
C ASN A 292 0.69 -21.77 3.22
N VAL A 293 0.66 -20.44 3.37
CA VAL A 293 1.55 -19.53 2.66
C VAL A 293 2.93 -19.48 3.31
N ALA A 294 3.98 -19.79 2.54
CA ALA A 294 5.36 -19.74 2.99
C ALA A 294 6.03 -18.37 2.77
N ALA A 295 5.84 -17.75 1.60
CA ALA A 295 6.42 -16.47 1.22
C ALA A 295 5.43 -15.65 0.37
N VAL A 296 5.52 -14.32 0.45
CA VAL A 296 4.54 -13.41 -0.16
C VAL A 296 5.22 -12.23 -0.87
N ASP A 297 4.74 -11.87 -2.06
CA ASP A 297 4.96 -10.53 -2.61
C ASP A 297 3.67 -9.71 -2.43
N CYS A 298 3.77 -8.67 -1.59
CA CYS A 298 2.68 -7.74 -1.31
C CYS A 298 2.71 -6.58 -2.30
N VAL A 299 1.85 -6.61 -3.30
CA VAL A 299 1.72 -5.52 -4.27
C VAL A 299 0.62 -4.57 -3.79
N VAL A 300 1.01 -3.38 -3.34
CA VAL A 300 0.13 -2.37 -2.77
C VAL A 300 -0.15 -1.28 -3.80
N GLN A 301 -1.42 -0.91 -3.97
CA GLN A 301 -1.83 0.13 -4.92
C GLN A 301 -2.46 1.35 -4.24
N HIS A 302 -2.67 1.31 -2.92
CA HIS A 302 -3.24 2.42 -2.17
C HIS A 302 -2.69 2.46 -0.74
N ALA A 303 -2.37 3.65 -0.24
CA ALA A 303 -1.71 3.85 1.06
C ALA A 303 -2.50 3.32 2.27
N TYR A 304 -3.82 3.24 2.17
CA TYR A 304 -4.70 2.61 3.18
C TYR A 304 -4.21 1.22 3.61
N TRP A 305 -3.66 0.45 2.67
CA TRP A 305 -3.22 -0.92 2.92
C TRP A 305 -1.84 -1.02 3.57
N PHE A 306 -1.04 0.05 3.55
CA PHE A 306 0.34 0.02 4.01
C PHE A 306 0.50 -0.49 5.46
N PRO A 307 -0.30 -0.04 6.45
CA PRO A 307 -0.20 -0.55 7.81
C PRO A 307 -0.38 -2.08 7.89
N LEU A 308 -1.24 -2.66 7.06
CA LEU A 308 -1.46 -4.11 7.03
C LEU A 308 -0.35 -4.82 6.25
N ALA A 309 -0.09 -4.39 5.02
CA ALA A 309 0.85 -5.04 4.10
C ALA A 309 2.27 -5.11 4.67
N ARG A 310 2.74 -4.08 5.38
CA ARG A 310 4.08 -4.09 5.99
C ARG A 310 4.26 -5.21 7.01
N ARG A 311 3.17 -5.65 7.67
CA ARG A 311 3.21 -6.63 8.78
C ARG A 311 3.17 -8.08 8.30
N VAL A 312 2.94 -8.34 7.01
CA VAL A 312 2.89 -9.69 6.44
C VAL A 312 4.25 -10.39 6.66
N PRO A 313 4.30 -11.58 7.29
CA PRO A 313 5.56 -12.29 7.52
C PRO A 313 6.15 -12.83 6.21
N ASN A 314 7.48 -12.98 6.16
CA ASN A 314 8.23 -13.47 5.01
C ASN A 314 7.83 -12.83 3.66
N SER A 315 7.66 -11.51 3.64
CA SER A 315 7.15 -10.79 2.48
C SER A 315 8.18 -9.93 1.76
N THR A 316 7.86 -9.54 0.54
CA THR A 316 8.44 -8.41 -0.19
C THR A 316 7.36 -7.36 -0.36
N LEU A 317 7.61 -6.11 0.03
CA LEU A 317 6.66 -5.01 -0.10
C LEU A 317 6.90 -4.24 -1.40
N VAL A 318 5.95 -4.30 -2.32
CA VAL A 318 5.98 -3.59 -3.60
C VAL A 318 4.90 -2.51 -3.60
N TYR A 319 5.27 -1.28 -3.92
CA TYR A 319 4.29 -0.22 -4.14
C TYR A 319 4.12 0.04 -5.64
N ASP A 320 2.95 -0.31 -6.20
CA ASP A 320 2.56 -0.01 -7.58
C ASP A 320 1.91 1.38 -7.64
N CYS A 321 2.76 2.41 -7.74
CA CYS A 321 2.36 3.82 -7.77
C CYS A 321 1.87 4.18 -9.18
N MET A 322 0.54 4.20 -9.35
CA MET A 322 -0.09 4.34 -10.65
C MET A 322 -0.37 5.78 -11.06
N ASP A 323 -0.65 6.64 -10.07
CA ASP A 323 -1.11 8.01 -10.23
C ASP A 323 -0.53 8.88 -9.11
N HIS A 324 -0.56 10.20 -9.30
CA HIS A 324 -0.19 11.16 -8.25
C HIS A 324 -1.41 11.44 -7.36
N HIS A 325 -1.48 10.82 -6.18
CA HIS A 325 -2.70 10.82 -5.36
C HIS A 325 -3.08 12.21 -4.81
N GLU A 326 -2.11 13.08 -4.50
CA GLU A 326 -2.36 14.49 -4.14
C GLU A 326 -3.11 15.26 -5.26
N GLY A 327 -3.03 14.78 -6.50
CA GLY A 327 -3.78 15.33 -7.63
C GLY A 327 -5.28 15.05 -7.60
N PHE A 328 -5.77 14.14 -6.77
CA PHE A 328 -7.20 13.90 -6.56
C PHE A 328 -7.69 14.75 -5.39
N GLY A 329 -8.67 15.64 -5.62
CA GLY A 329 -9.21 16.49 -4.55
C GLY A 329 -9.84 15.68 -3.40
N ASN A 330 -9.74 16.19 -2.16
CA ASN A 330 -10.32 15.62 -0.92
C ASN A 330 -9.60 14.39 -0.31
N VAL A 331 -8.29 14.23 -0.49
CA VAL A 331 -7.49 13.23 0.25
C VAL A 331 -7.05 13.82 1.60
N ALA A 332 -7.24 13.07 2.70
CA ALA A 332 -6.79 13.49 4.03
C ALA A 332 -5.25 13.51 4.13
N GLN A 333 -4.68 14.48 4.85
CA GLN A 333 -3.23 14.65 4.98
C GLN A 333 -2.55 13.38 5.53
N GLU A 334 -3.20 12.72 6.48
CA GLU A 334 -2.70 11.49 7.10
C GLU A 334 -2.56 10.34 6.09
N LEU A 335 -3.39 10.32 5.04
CA LEU A 335 -3.32 9.32 3.98
C LEU A 335 -2.16 9.63 3.00
N LEU A 336 -1.86 10.90 2.76
CA LEU A 336 -0.67 11.33 2.01
C LEU A 336 0.61 11.00 2.78
N ASP A 337 0.62 11.22 4.10
CA ASP A 337 1.75 10.86 4.96
C ASP A 337 1.99 9.34 4.95
N LEU A 338 0.92 8.53 4.93
CA LEU A 338 1.01 7.09 4.75
C LEU A 338 1.56 6.70 3.37
N GLU A 339 1.22 7.43 2.31
CA GLU A 339 1.75 7.18 0.97
C GLU A 339 3.26 7.44 0.92
N ILE A 340 3.72 8.57 1.47
CA ILE A 340 5.15 8.88 1.57
C ILE A 340 5.87 7.80 2.40
N ALA A 341 5.28 7.37 3.50
CA ALA A 341 5.82 6.28 4.31
C ALA A 341 5.88 4.96 3.51
N LEU A 342 4.85 4.63 2.75
CA LEU A 342 4.82 3.46 1.86
C LEU A 342 5.91 3.56 0.78
N MET A 343 6.07 4.71 0.16
CA MET A 343 7.12 4.96 -0.84
C MET A 343 8.51 4.72 -0.25
N ARG A 344 8.81 5.26 0.93
CA ARG A 344 10.11 5.08 1.60
C ARG A 344 10.40 3.66 2.05
N ARG A 345 9.35 2.91 2.38
CA ARG A 345 9.47 1.59 3.04
C ARG A 345 9.22 0.41 2.12
N ALA A 346 8.71 0.62 0.92
CA ALA A 346 8.61 -0.44 -0.07
C ALA A 346 10.01 -0.96 -0.42
N ASP A 347 10.15 -2.27 -0.57
CA ASP A 347 11.36 -2.90 -1.11
C ASP A 347 11.54 -2.55 -2.59
N LEU A 348 10.42 -2.38 -3.31
CA LEU A 348 10.34 -1.93 -4.70
C LEU A 348 9.23 -0.88 -4.86
N LEU A 349 9.57 0.28 -5.44
CA LEU A 349 8.59 1.25 -5.92
C LEU A 349 8.47 1.12 -7.44
N VAL A 350 7.27 0.80 -7.91
CA VAL A 350 6.93 0.76 -9.33
C VAL A 350 6.29 2.08 -9.72
N ALA A 351 6.88 2.75 -10.71
CA ALA A 351 6.37 3.99 -11.29
C ALA A 351 5.73 3.72 -12.65
N THR A 352 4.54 4.26 -12.90
CA THR A 352 3.87 4.11 -14.21
C THR A 352 4.24 5.19 -15.22
N SER A 353 4.96 6.23 -14.81
CA SER A 353 5.43 7.33 -15.66
C SER A 353 6.77 7.89 -15.20
N ASP A 354 7.46 8.61 -16.09
CA ASP A 354 8.73 9.29 -15.80
C ASP A 354 8.57 10.35 -14.71
N TRP A 355 7.40 10.99 -14.65
CA TRP A 355 7.09 11.97 -13.61
C TRP A 355 7.04 11.31 -12.23
N ILE A 356 6.34 10.17 -12.11
CA ILE A 356 6.26 9.40 -10.86
C ILE A 356 7.63 8.82 -10.51
N GLU A 357 8.43 8.41 -11.51
CA GLU A 357 9.80 7.94 -11.28
C GLU A 357 10.67 9.03 -10.65
N GLN A 358 10.64 10.25 -11.17
CA GLN A 358 11.42 11.38 -10.66
C GLN A 358 11.04 11.74 -9.21
N HIS A 359 9.76 11.62 -8.87
CA HIS A 359 9.28 11.80 -7.50
C HIS A 359 9.69 10.62 -6.62
N GLY A 360 9.44 9.39 -7.08
CA GLY A 360 9.75 8.14 -6.38
C GLY A 360 11.22 7.98 -6.04
N LYS A 361 12.13 8.39 -6.93
CA LYS A 361 13.60 8.33 -6.70
C LYS A 361 14.07 9.22 -5.55
N ARG A 362 13.27 10.18 -5.09
CA ARG A 362 13.57 11.00 -3.90
C ARG A 362 13.29 10.24 -2.60
N GLU A 363 12.32 9.33 -2.65
CA GLU A 363 11.82 8.62 -1.47
C GLU A 363 12.33 7.17 -1.39
N ASN A 364 12.62 6.53 -2.53
CA ASN A 364 13.06 5.14 -2.60
C ASN A 364 14.28 4.96 -3.52
N ARG A 365 15.21 4.10 -3.10
CA ARG A 365 16.41 3.72 -3.87
C ARG A 365 16.15 2.69 -4.98
N ASN A 366 15.08 1.90 -4.84
CA ASN A 366 14.70 0.82 -5.74
C ASN A 366 13.43 1.23 -6.49
N VAL A 367 13.61 1.99 -7.57
CA VAL A 367 12.50 2.45 -8.42
C VAL A 367 12.58 1.79 -9.79
N GLU A 368 11.46 1.21 -10.23
CA GLU A 368 11.33 0.57 -11.54
C GLU A 368 10.18 1.20 -12.34
N VAL A 369 10.44 1.57 -13.59
CA VAL A 369 9.40 2.14 -14.46
C VAL A 369 8.65 1.02 -15.18
N ILE A 370 7.44 0.69 -14.71
CA ILE A 370 6.55 -0.29 -15.34
C ILE A 370 5.27 0.43 -15.78
N ARG A 371 5.31 0.97 -17.00
CA ARG A 371 4.20 1.71 -17.61
C ARG A 371 2.94 0.89 -17.80
N ASN A 372 1.82 1.54 -18.12
CA ASN A 372 0.60 0.85 -18.51
C ASN A 372 0.78 0.06 -19.82
N ALA A 373 -0.20 -0.77 -20.13
CA ALA A 373 -0.22 -1.64 -21.29
C ALA A 373 -1.65 -1.84 -21.80
N CYS A 374 -1.81 -2.70 -22.80
CA CYS A 374 -3.12 -3.07 -23.33
C CYS A 374 -3.27 -4.58 -23.57
N GLU A 375 -4.50 -5.02 -23.77
CA GLU A 375 -4.83 -6.34 -24.30
C GLU A 375 -4.77 -6.32 -25.83
N PHE A 376 -3.55 -6.41 -26.39
CA PHE A 376 -3.30 -6.24 -27.83
C PHE A 376 -4.26 -7.05 -28.71
N SER A 377 -4.41 -8.35 -28.45
CA SER A 377 -5.27 -9.24 -29.24
C SER A 377 -6.73 -8.78 -29.25
N PHE A 378 -7.24 -8.31 -28.11
CA PHE A 378 -8.63 -7.84 -27.97
C PHE A 378 -8.92 -6.60 -28.81
N PHE A 379 -8.00 -5.62 -28.84
CA PHE A 379 -8.19 -4.38 -29.59
C PHE A 379 -7.76 -4.48 -31.07
N SER A 380 -6.78 -5.33 -31.39
CA SER A 380 -6.28 -5.52 -32.76
C SER A 380 -7.26 -6.24 -33.68
N GLN A 381 -8.10 -7.12 -33.12
CA GLN A 381 -9.08 -7.89 -33.87
C GLN A 381 -10.26 -7.00 -34.26
N ARG A 382 -10.49 -6.86 -35.57
CA ARG A 382 -11.64 -6.13 -36.09
C ARG A 382 -12.90 -6.99 -35.91
N PRO A 383 -13.93 -6.50 -35.20
CA PRO A 383 -15.18 -7.25 -35.04
C PRO A 383 -16.00 -7.29 -36.35
N ASP A 384 -16.85 -8.30 -36.49
CA ASP A 384 -17.73 -8.49 -37.68
C ASP A 384 -18.63 -7.27 -37.94
N ARG A 385 -19.06 -6.62 -36.86
CA ARG A 385 -19.83 -5.39 -36.92
C ARG A 385 -19.02 -4.29 -36.24
N VAL A 386 -18.96 -3.14 -36.89
CA VAL A 386 -18.41 -1.90 -36.33
C VAL A 386 -19.52 -0.85 -36.28
N TYR A 387 -19.39 0.13 -35.40
CA TYR A 387 -20.30 1.26 -35.36
C TYR A 387 -20.37 1.96 -36.71
N GLN A 388 -21.58 2.36 -37.12
CA GLN A 388 -21.80 3.14 -38.31
C GLN A 388 -22.65 4.34 -37.94
N ASP A 389 -22.13 5.55 -38.19
CA ASP A 389 -22.91 6.76 -38.08
C ASP A 389 -24.06 6.71 -39.10
N PRO A 390 -25.33 6.95 -38.71
CA PRO A 390 -26.46 6.93 -39.63
C PRO A 390 -26.31 7.91 -40.80
N ALA A 391 -25.61 9.02 -40.60
CA ALA A 391 -25.30 10.00 -41.65
C ALA A 391 -24.02 9.68 -42.44
N LYS A 392 -23.40 8.50 -42.19
CA LYS A 392 -22.18 7.99 -42.85
C LYS A 392 -21.00 8.98 -42.81
N ARG A 393 -20.92 9.80 -41.74
CA ARG A 393 -19.81 10.74 -41.53
C ARG A 393 -18.56 10.00 -41.08
N LYS A 394 -17.36 10.53 -41.39
CA LYS A 394 -16.12 10.08 -40.72
C LYS A 394 -16.20 10.40 -39.22
N ILE A 395 -15.58 9.57 -38.40
CA ILE A 395 -15.71 9.59 -36.94
C ILE A 395 -14.41 10.03 -36.28
N ILE A 396 -14.47 11.13 -35.54
CA ILE A 396 -13.42 11.58 -34.63
C ILE A 396 -13.85 11.18 -33.23
N GLY A 397 -13.11 10.28 -32.59
CA GLY A 397 -13.59 9.57 -31.40
C GLY A 397 -12.69 9.67 -30.18
N TYR A 398 -13.31 9.58 -29.00
CA TYR A 398 -12.64 9.33 -27.73
C TYR A 398 -13.49 8.36 -26.92
N TYR A 399 -12.82 7.49 -26.16
CA TYR A 399 -13.49 6.78 -25.08
C TYR A 399 -12.68 6.81 -23.78
N GLY A 400 -13.40 6.90 -22.67
CA GLY A 400 -12.85 7.02 -21.33
C GLY A 400 -13.75 7.88 -20.44
N VAL A 401 -13.45 7.94 -19.14
CA VAL A 401 -14.18 8.82 -18.23
C VAL A 401 -14.03 10.28 -18.71
N ILE A 402 -15.15 10.98 -18.79
CA ILE A 402 -15.22 12.40 -19.12
C ILE A 402 -15.34 13.14 -17.79
N ALA A 403 -14.20 13.59 -17.29
CA ALA A 403 -14.05 14.23 -15.99
C ALA A 403 -13.27 15.55 -16.10
N GLU A 404 -12.85 16.10 -14.96
CA GLU A 404 -12.25 17.43 -14.87
C GLU A 404 -10.99 17.60 -15.72
N TRP A 405 -10.23 16.53 -15.95
CA TRP A 405 -9.05 16.51 -16.82
C TRP A 405 -9.39 16.51 -18.32
N PHE A 406 -10.64 16.28 -18.71
CA PHE A 406 -11.09 16.27 -20.10
C PHE A 406 -11.44 17.70 -20.56
N ASP A 407 -10.83 18.16 -21.66
CA ASP A 407 -11.01 19.53 -22.17
C ASP A 407 -12.25 19.65 -23.05
N LEU A 408 -13.38 19.99 -22.42
CA LEU A 408 -14.64 20.22 -23.11
C LEU A 408 -14.58 21.37 -24.13
N ASN A 409 -13.78 22.42 -23.85
CA ASN A 409 -13.68 23.58 -24.74
C ASN A 409 -12.91 23.22 -26.01
N LEU A 410 -11.81 22.48 -25.88
CA LEU A 410 -11.05 21.98 -27.03
C LEU A 410 -11.92 21.08 -27.91
N VAL A 411 -12.65 20.13 -27.32
CA VAL A 411 -13.54 19.24 -28.08
C VAL A 411 -14.68 20.01 -28.75
N LYS A 412 -15.20 21.06 -28.11
CA LYS A 412 -16.19 21.96 -28.72
C LYS A 412 -15.62 22.67 -29.95
N GLN A 413 -14.39 23.16 -29.88
CA GLN A 413 -13.72 23.77 -31.04
C GLN A 413 -13.51 22.76 -32.18
N VAL A 414 -13.16 21.51 -31.85
CA VAL A 414 -13.07 20.40 -32.83
C VAL A 414 -14.44 20.18 -33.48
N ALA A 415 -15.51 20.07 -32.70
CA ALA A 415 -16.86 19.88 -33.23
C ALA A 415 -17.27 21.01 -34.21
N GLN A 416 -16.93 22.26 -33.88
CA GLN A 416 -17.22 23.42 -34.71
C GLN A 416 -16.36 23.47 -35.98
N ALA A 417 -15.11 23.03 -35.93
CA ALA A 417 -14.20 22.99 -37.07
C ALA A 417 -14.50 21.86 -38.06
N PHE A 418 -15.24 20.83 -37.63
CA PHE A 418 -15.56 19.63 -38.40
C PHE A 418 -17.07 19.31 -38.41
N PRO A 419 -17.95 20.24 -38.88
CA PRO A 419 -19.41 20.06 -38.83
C PRO A 419 -19.92 18.87 -39.67
N GLN A 420 -19.14 18.44 -40.67
CA GLN A 420 -19.42 17.29 -41.53
C GLN A 420 -18.96 15.94 -40.95
N HIS A 421 -18.31 15.93 -39.79
CA HIS A 421 -17.81 14.72 -39.12
C HIS A 421 -18.60 14.45 -37.84
N LEU A 422 -18.65 13.19 -37.41
CA LEU A 422 -19.19 12.81 -36.11
C LEU A 422 -18.09 12.91 -35.04
N ILE A 423 -18.34 13.65 -33.97
CA ILE A 423 -17.54 13.60 -32.75
C ILE A 423 -18.17 12.59 -31.80
N LEU A 424 -17.56 11.40 -31.68
CA LEU A 424 -18.08 10.30 -30.88
C LEU A 424 -17.36 10.25 -29.52
N LEU A 425 -18.11 10.49 -28.44
CA LEU A 425 -17.60 10.46 -27.07
C LEU A 425 -18.27 9.34 -26.28
N ILE A 426 -17.47 8.41 -25.76
CA ILE A 426 -17.96 7.24 -25.03
C ILE A 426 -17.36 7.24 -23.62
N GLY A 427 -18.20 7.12 -22.61
CA GLY A 427 -17.79 7.03 -21.21
C GLY A 427 -18.70 7.79 -20.26
N SER A 428 -18.42 7.63 -18.96
CA SER A 428 -19.16 8.27 -17.89
C SER A 428 -18.93 9.79 -17.90
N ASP A 429 -20.01 10.58 -17.92
CA ASP A 429 -19.98 12.04 -17.89
C ASP A 429 -20.16 12.54 -16.45
N THR A 430 -19.06 13.04 -15.87
CA THR A 430 -19.03 13.57 -14.49
C THR A 430 -19.01 15.10 -14.45
N VAL A 431 -18.84 15.76 -15.61
CA VAL A 431 -18.68 17.22 -15.73
C VAL A 431 -19.81 17.88 -16.53
N GLN A 432 -20.91 17.16 -16.75
CA GLN A 432 -22.07 17.62 -17.52
C GLN A 432 -21.70 18.01 -18.96
N ALA A 433 -20.79 17.26 -19.58
CA ALA A 433 -20.38 17.38 -20.98
C ALA A 433 -21.59 17.42 -21.93
N LYS A 434 -22.63 16.63 -21.66
CA LYS A 434 -23.87 16.65 -22.46
C LYS A 434 -24.53 18.03 -22.52
N LYS A 435 -24.51 18.78 -21.42
CA LYS A 435 -25.02 20.17 -21.38
C LYS A 435 -24.09 21.11 -22.14
N HIS A 436 -22.78 20.92 -22.00
CA HIS A 436 -21.76 21.72 -22.66
C HIS A 436 -21.84 21.63 -24.20
N PHE A 437 -22.10 20.44 -24.74
CA PHE A 437 -22.16 20.18 -26.18
C PHE A 437 -23.55 20.35 -26.81
N LYS A 438 -24.55 20.88 -26.07
CA LYS A 438 -25.93 21.03 -26.57
C LYS A 438 -26.05 21.80 -27.90
N ALA A 439 -25.14 22.73 -28.16
CA ALA A 439 -25.11 23.54 -29.38
C ALA A 439 -24.32 22.91 -30.55
N CYS A 440 -23.77 21.70 -30.37
CA CYS A 440 -22.95 21.00 -31.37
C CYS A 440 -23.71 19.76 -31.87
N PRO A 441 -24.48 19.86 -32.97
CA PRO A 441 -25.34 18.76 -33.44
C PRO A 441 -24.57 17.55 -33.96
N ASN A 442 -23.26 17.71 -34.17
CA ASN A 442 -22.35 16.67 -34.62
C ASN A 442 -21.59 15.98 -33.48
N VAL A 443 -21.92 16.26 -32.21
CA VAL A 443 -21.35 15.55 -31.06
C VAL A 443 -22.35 14.51 -30.55
N LEU A 444 -21.93 13.25 -30.51
CA LEU A 444 -22.68 12.15 -29.90
C LEU A 444 -21.98 11.72 -28.61
N LEU A 445 -22.71 11.81 -27.50
CA LEU A 445 -22.30 11.25 -26.21
C LEU A 445 -23.10 9.96 -25.98
N GLU A 446 -22.43 8.82 -26.20
CA GLU A 446 -23.04 7.49 -26.04
C GLU A 446 -23.26 7.15 -24.56
N GLY A 447 -22.41 7.67 -23.68
CA GLY A 447 -22.36 7.31 -22.27
C GLY A 447 -21.48 6.08 -22.02
N GLU A 448 -21.65 5.46 -20.85
CA GLU A 448 -20.86 4.29 -20.46
C GLU A 448 -21.34 3.04 -21.20
N VAL A 449 -20.40 2.29 -21.78
CA VAL A 449 -20.65 1.04 -22.51
C VAL A 449 -19.83 -0.10 -21.90
N PRO A 450 -20.25 -1.37 -22.06
CA PRO A 450 -19.46 -2.51 -21.59
C PRO A 450 -18.07 -2.53 -22.22
N TYR A 451 -17.05 -2.93 -21.45
CA TYR A 451 -15.66 -3.02 -21.93
C TYR A 451 -15.51 -3.88 -23.19
N ALA A 452 -16.24 -5.01 -23.24
CA ALA A 452 -16.29 -5.91 -24.40
C ALA A 452 -16.78 -5.23 -25.70
N SER A 453 -17.48 -4.11 -25.60
CA SER A 453 -18.00 -3.34 -26.75
C SER A 453 -17.03 -2.28 -27.26
N LEU A 454 -15.89 -2.02 -26.60
CA LEU A 454 -14.97 -0.99 -27.04
C LEU A 454 -14.41 -1.22 -28.46
N PRO A 455 -14.04 -2.45 -28.89
CA PRO A 455 -13.58 -2.69 -30.26
C PRO A 455 -14.63 -2.34 -31.33
N TYR A 456 -15.93 -2.52 -31.06
CA TYR A 456 -17.03 -2.16 -31.97
C TYR A 456 -16.99 -0.67 -32.34
N TYR A 457 -16.70 0.19 -31.36
CA TYR A 457 -16.58 1.63 -31.58
C TYR A 457 -15.20 2.02 -32.08
N LEU A 458 -14.13 1.46 -31.50
CA LEU A 458 -12.75 1.80 -31.86
C LEU A 458 -12.49 1.58 -33.35
N HIS A 459 -12.89 0.43 -33.89
CA HIS A 459 -12.67 0.12 -35.30
C HIS A 459 -13.46 1.02 -36.26
N ALA A 460 -14.50 1.71 -35.77
CA ALA A 460 -15.25 2.71 -36.53
C ALA A 460 -14.61 4.11 -36.51
N MET A 461 -13.73 4.41 -35.55
CA MET A 461 -13.09 5.73 -35.45
C MET A 461 -12.05 5.91 -36.56
N ASP A 462 -12.08 7.06 -37.24
CA ASP A 462 -11.08 7.47 -38.22
C ASP A 462 -9.90 8.21 -37.57
N VAL A 463 -10.18 8.98 -36.51
CA VAL A 463 -9.16 9.67 -35.69
C VAL A 463 -9.51 9.48 -34.22
N CYS A 464 -8.56 9.01 -33.42
CA CYS A 464 -8.72 8.88 -31.98
C CYS A 464 -8.12 10.08 -31.25
N LEU A 465 -8.80 10.61 -30.24
CA LEU A 465 -8.41 11.82 -29.53
C LEU A 465 -7.93 11.52 -28.11
N LEU A 466 -7.03 12.37 -27.60
CA LEU A 466 -6.72 12.52 -26.19
C LEU A 466 -6.71 14.02 -25.83
N PRO A 467 -7.90 14.63 -25.66
CA PRO A 467 -8.05 16.07 -25.45
C PRO A 467 -8.00 16.39 -23.95
N PHE A 468 -6.84 16.18 -23.33
CA PHE A 468 -6.67 16.41 -21.89
C PHE A 468 -6.22 17.83 -21.59
N LYS A 469 -6.59 18.34 -20.41
CA LYS A 469 -5.98 19.54 -19.83
C LYS A 469 -4.59 19.19 -19.33
N VAL A 470 -3.65 20.14 -19.41
CA VAL A 470 -2.32 19.98 -18.80
C VAL A 470 -2.41 20.38 -17.34
N MET A 471 -2.31 19.41 -16.44
CA MET A 471 -2.41 19.59 -14.99
C MET A 471 -1.60 18.49 -14.28
N PRO A 472 -1.30 18.60 -12.97
CA PRO A 472 -0.44 17.63 -12.28
C PRO A 472 -0.85 16.17 -12.51
N LEU A 473 -2.15 15.85 -12.42
CA LEU A 473 -2.69 14.52 -12.69
C LEU A 473 -2.33 14.01 -14.10
N THR A 474 -2.54 14.83 -15.15
CA THR A 474 -2.30 14.42 -16.53
C THR A 474 -0.83 14.44 -16.94
N LEU A 475 0.00 15.24 -16.25
CA LEU A 475 1.46 15.21 -16.40
C LEU A 475 2.07 13.89 -15.90
N ALA A 476 1.48 13.31 -14.85
CA ALA A 476 1.88 12.02 -14.29
C ALA A 476 1.24 10.81 -15.00
N THR A 477 0.27 11.02 -15.89
CA THR A 477 -0.53 9.94 -16.50
C THR A 477 0.22 9.24 -17.64
N ASN A 478 0.35 7.91 -17.57
CA ASN A 478 0.66 7.08 -18.74
C ASN A 478 -0.64 6.56 -19.39
N PRO A 479 -1.08 7.11 -20.55
CA PRO A 479 -2.43 6.94 -21.04
C PRO A 479 -2.66 5.57 -21.71
N VAL A 480 -3.40 4.69 -21.02
CA VAL A 480 -3.79 3.34 -21.51
C VAL A 480 -4.37 3.38 -22.93
N LYS A 481 -5.20 4.39 -23.23
CA LYS A 481 -5.94 4.53 -24.49
C LYS A 481 -5.03 4.59 -25.71
N VAL A 482 -3.81 5.13 -25.58
CA VAL A 482 -2.86 5.15 -26.70
C VAL A 482 -2.54 3.73 -27.13
N TYR A 483 -2.19 2.84 -26.20
CA TYR A 483 -1.85 1.45 -26.53
C TYR A 483 -3.04 0.71 -27.18
N GLU A 484 -4.25 0.97 -26.72
CA GLU A 484 -5.48 0.39 -27.29
C GLU A 484 -5.71 0.89 -28.73
N TYR A 485 -5.59 2.20 -28.97
CA TYR A 485 -5.73 2.80 -30.30
C TYR A 485 -4.66 2.30 -31.27
N LEU A 486 -3.41 2.23 -30.82
CA LEU A 486 -2.30 1.71 -31.61
C LEU A 486 -2.47 0.20 -31.92
N SER A 487 -3.09 -0.58 -31.03
CA SER A 487 -3.42 -1.99 -31.28
C SER A 487 -4.39 -2.15 -32.46
N ALA A 488 -5.38 -1.27 -32.56
CA ALA A 488 -6.28 -1.20 -33.72
C ALA A 488 -5.67 -0.47 -34.93
N GLY A 489 -4.42 -0.02 -34.83
CA GLY A 489 -3.73 0.70 -35.90
C GLY A 489 -4.21 2.14 -36.13
N LYS A 490 -5.01 2.68 -35.21
CA LYS A 490 -5.69 3.98 -35.38
C LYS A 490 -4.74 5.16 -35.16
N PRO A 491 -4.86 6.24 -35.96
CA PRO A 491 -4.12 7.46 -35.71
C PRO A 491 -4.65 8.15 -34.46
N VAL A 492 -3.73 8.66 -33.64
CA VAL A 492 -4.04 9.32 -32.36
C VAL A 492 -3.58 10.76 -32.41
N VAL A 493 -4.44 11.69 -32.03
CA VAL A 493 -4.13 13.12 -31.84
C VAL A 493 -4.29 13.48 -30.37
N SER A 494 -3.26 14.03 -29.76
CA SER A 494 -3.23 14.38 -28.35
C SER A 494 -2.56 15.72 -28.07
N VAL A 495 -2.96 16.36 -26.98
CA VAL A 495 -2.16 17.43 -26.39
C VAL A 495 -0.81 16.86 -25.94
N LYS A 496 0.26 17.65 -26.02
CA LYS A 496 1.60 17.20 -25.63
C LYS A 496 1.63 16.94 -24.12
N LEU A 497 1.82 15.67 -23.75
CA LEU A 497 2.06 15.22 -22.39
C LEU A 497 3.43 14.51 -22.34
N PRO A 498 4.16 14.55 -21.22
CA PRO A 498 5.51 13.98 -21.11
C PRO A 498 5.58 12.53 -21.57
N GLU A 499 4.64 11.70 -21.10
CA GLU A 499 4.57 10.27 -21.43
C GLU A 499 4.31 9.98 -22.91
N LEU A 500 3.85 10.94 -23.70
CA LEU A 500 3.60 10.70 -25.12
C LEU A 500 4.88 10.66 -25.97
N SER A 501 5.99 11.18 -25.42
CA SER A 501 7.29 11.17 -26.09
C SER A 501 7.75 9.76 -26.50
N GLN A 502 7.41 8.75 -25.70
CA GLN A 502 7.78 7.35 -25.95
C GLN A 502 7.16 6.75 -27.22
N PHE A 503 6.05 7.32 -27.72
CA PHE A 503 5.39 6.83 -28.93
C PHE A 503 6.00 7.43 -30.21
N GLY A 504 6.88 8.43 -30.10
CA GLY A 504 7.55 9.06 -31.23
C GLY A 504 6.56 9.50 -32.31
N GLN A 505 6.80 9.09 -33.55
CA GLN A 505 5.98 9.44 -34.71
C GLN A 505 4.67 8.63 -34.83
N LEU A 506 4.40 7.69 -33.91
CA LEU A 506 3.18 6.87 -33.95
C LEU A 506 1.93 7.66 -33.53
N VAL A 507 2.12 8.76 -32.78
CA VAL A 507 1.08 9.63 -32.23
C VAL A 507 1.36 11.07 -32.64
N TRP A 508 0.30 11.81 -33.00
CA TRP A 508 0.38 13.24 -33.27
C TRP A 508 0.23 14.01 -31.95
N THR A 509 1.28 14.69 -31.53
CA THR A 509 1.27 15.52 -30.32
C THR A 509 1.39 17.00 -30.68
N VAL A 510 0.62 17.84 -29.99
CA VAL A 510 0.56 19.29 -30.26
C VAL A 510 0.57 20.09 -28.97
N GLU A 511 1.12 21.31 -29.00
CA GLU A 511 1.23 22.13 -27.80
C GLU A 511 0.02 23.07 -27.64
N LYS A 512 -0.53 23.56 -28.76
CA LYS A 512 -1.59 24.59 -28.74
C LYS A 512 -2.92 24.09 -29.34
N PRO A 513 -4.08 24.59 -28.87
CA PRO A 513 -5.40 24.22 -29.41
C PRO A 513 -5.56 24.38 -30.94
N PRO A 514 -5.08 25.46 -31.60
CA PRO A 514 -5.19 25.58 -33.06
C PRO A 514 -4.40 24.52 -33.84
N GLU A 515 -3.27 24.06 -33.27
CA GLU A 515 -2.46 22.99 -33.83
C GLU A 515 -3.20 21.64 -33.73
N PHE A 516 -3.98 21.43 -32.68
CA PHE A 516 -4.81 20.23 -32.50
C PHE A 516 -5.81 20.03 -33.64
N ILE A 517 -6.53 21.09 -34.03
CA ILE A 517 -7.46 21.05 -35.16
C ILE A 517 -6.72 20.78 -36.47
N SER A 518 -5.55 21.43 -36.65
CA SER A 518 -4.73 21.25 -37.84
C SER A 518 -4.17 19.83 -37.96
N ALA A 519 -3.76 19.22 -36.85
CA ALA A 519 -3.32 17.82 -36.78
C ALA A 519 -4.45 16.86 -37.17
N ILE A 520 -5.68 17.05 -36.65
CA ILE A 520 -6.83 16.22 -37.05
C ILE A 520 -7.11 16.37 -38.55
N ARG A 521 -7.04 17.59 -39.10
CA ARG A 521 -7.24 17.82 -40.54
C ARG A 521 -6.18 17.09 -41.37
N ASN A 522 -4.92 17.16 -40.96
CA ASN A 522 -3.82 16.46 -41.64
C ASN A 522 -4.04 14.95 -41.65
N VAL A 523 -4.39 14.36 -40.50
CA VAL A 523 -4.71 12.93 -40.40
C VAL A 523 -5.87 12.56 -41.33
N LEU A 524 -6.98 13.31 -41.29
CA LEU A 524 -8.16 13.04 -42.12
C LEU A 524 -7.88 13.10 -43.63
N ASN A 525 -6.94 13.97 -44.04
CA ASN A 525 -6.51 14.13 -45.44
C ASN A 525 -5.57 13.00 -45.89
N THR A 526 -4.90 12.31 -44.97
CA THR A 526 -4.03 11.18 -45.26
C THR A 526 -4.73 9.82 -45.19
N LEU A 527 -6.05 9.79 -44.94
CA LEU A 527 -6.81 8.53 -44.89
C LEU A 527 -7.31 8.10 -46.29
N PRO A 528 -7.25 6.79 -46.63
CA PRO A 528 -6.68 5.70 -45.83
C PRO A 528 -5.16 5.80 -45.77
N GLU A 529 -4.60 5.60 -44.57
CA GLU A 529 -3.17 5.76 -44.33
C GLU A 529 -2.35 4.62 -44.95
N ALA A 530 -1.06 4.86 -45.19
CA ALA A 530 -0.16 3.83 -45.71
C ALA A 530 -0.12 2.61 -44.77
N GLY A 531 -0.20 1.41 -45.35
CA GLY A 531 -0.21 0.16 -44.57
C GLY A 531 1.00 0.00 -43.65
N ALA A 532 2.16 0.53 -44.04
CA ALA A 532 3.37 0.54 -43.21
C ALA A 532 3.18 1.30 -41.89
N THR A 533 2.48 2.44 -41.88
CA THR A 533 2.25 3.21 -40.66
C THR A 533 1.31 2.48 -39.70
N LEU A 534 0.25 1.87 -40.23
CA LEU A 534 -0.65 1.03 -39.45
C LEU A 534 0.10 -0.15 -38.81
N GLN A 535 0.92 -0.85 -39.60
CA GLN A 535 1.73 -1.97 -39.12
C GLN A 535 2.74 -1.53 -38.07
N ALA A 536 3.34 -0.35 -38.18
CA ALA A 536 4.25 0.19 -37.19
C ALA A 536 3.55 0.42 -35.83
N ARG A 537 2.34 1.01 -35.84
CA ARG A 537 1.53 1.19 -34.62
C ARG A 537 1.19 -0.14 -33.96
N GLN A 538 0.73 -1.11 -34.74
CA GLN A 538 0.38 -2.44 -34.22
C GLN A 538 1.61 -3.20 -33.71
N SER A 539 2.75 -3.09 -34.39
CA SER A 539 4.00 -3.74 -33.99
C SER A 539 4.51 -3.18 -32.66
N PHE A 540 4.45 -1.86 -32.49
CA PHE A 540 4.74 -1.24 -31.19
C PHE A 540 3.80 -1.75 -30.11
N ALA A 541 2.48 -1.68 -30.33
CA ALA A 541 1.49 -2.08 -29.33
C ALA A 541 1.58 -3.57 -28.94
N ARG A 542 1.98 -4.46 -29.88
CA ARG A 542 2.21 -5.89 -29.62
C ARG A 542 3.32 -6.14 -28.59
N GLY A 543 4.30 -5.24 -28.50
CA GLY A 543 5.35 -5.26 -27.48
C GLY A 543 4.96 -4.62 -26.15
N GLN A 544 3.73 -4.08 -26.03
CA GLN A 544 3.26 -3.33 -24.86
C GLN A 544 2.01 -3.98 -24.25
N THR A 545 2.14 -5.24 -23.80
CA THR A 545 1.04 -6.01 -23.20
C THR A 545 1.20 -6.18 -21.69
N TRP A 546 0.10 -6.51 -21.00
CA TRP A 546 0.13 -6.78 -19.56
C TRP A 546 1.03 -7.95 -19.18
N GLN A 547 1.15 -8.96 -20.06
CA GLN A 547 2.08 -10.08 -19.86
C GLN A 547 3.54 -9.57 -19.74
N HIS A 548 3.96 -8.66 -20.63
CA HIS A 548 5.28 -8.04 -20.56
C HIS A 548 5.47 -7.27 -19.24
N ARG A 549 4.43 -6.58 -18.75
CA ARG A 549 4.48 -5.84 -17.47
C ARG A 549 4.61 -6.77 -16.27
N ALA A 550 3.85 -7.87 -16.25
CA ALA A 550 3.94 -8.88 -15.20
C ALA A 550 5.31 -9.55 -15.19
N THR A 551 5.88 -9.89 -16.35
CA THR A 551 7.25 -10.41 -16.45
C THR A 551 8.27 -9.41 -15.92
N ARG A 552 8.17 -8.13 -16.29
CA ARG A 552 9.08 -7.09 -15.79
C ARG A 552 8.97 -6.91 -14.28
N LEU A 553 7.75 -6.92 -13.73
CA LEU A 553 7.51 -6.83 -12.29
C LEU A 553 8.17 -7.98 -11.53
N ARG A 554 7.96 -9.23 -11.99
CA ARG A 554 8.57 -10.42 -11.39
C ARG A 554 10.11 -10.37 -11.45
N GLN A 555 10.67 -9.93 -12.58
CA GLN A 555 12.11 -9.75 -12.72
C GLN A 555 12.62 -8.70 -11.73
N ALA A 556 11.96 -7.54 -11.64
CA ALA A 556 12.37 -6.47 -10.74
C ALA A 556 12.37 -6.93 -9.27
N ILE A 557 11.34 -7.65 -8.84
CA ILE A 557 11.26 -8.26 -7.49
C ILE A 557 12.40 -9.26 -7.27
N ALA A 558 12.62 -10.17 -8.23
CA ALA A 558 13.64 -11.21 -8.12
C ALA A 558 15.08 -10.67 -8.09
N THR A 559 15.33 -9.51 -8.68
CA THR A 559 16.65 -8.86 -8.72
C THR A 559 16.84 -7.77 -7.67
N LEU A 560 15.93 -7.67 -6.69
CA LEU A 560 16.04 -6.66 -5.64
C LEU A 560 17.35 -6.80 -4.85
N PRO A 561 18.09 -5.70 -4.64
CA PRO A 561 19.26 -5.72 -3.79
C PRO A 561 18.83 -5.90 -2.33
N LEU A 562 19.17 -7.05 -1.75
CA LEU A 562 18.93 -7.36 -0.34
C LEU A 562 20.20 -7.10 0.47
N PRO A 563 20.10 -6.53 1.69
CA PRO A 563 21.25 -6.33 2.55
C PRO A 563 21.93 -7.67 2.87
N LYS A 564 23.25 -7.67 3.03
CA LYS A 564 23.97 -8.91 3.36
C LYS A 564 23.74 -9.26 4.83
N VAL A 565 23.51 -10.54 5.12
CA VAL A 565 23.36 -11.04 6.50
C VAL A 565 24.47 -12.03 6.78
N SER A 566 25.22 -11.82 7.86
CA SER A 566 26.24 -12.77 8.32
C SER A 566 25.75 -13.47 9.58
N VAL A 567 25.58 -14.79 9.50
CA VAL A 567 25.20 -15.64 10.63
C VAL A 567 26.44 -16.29 11.20
N VAL A 568 26.77 -15.98 12.44
CA VAL A 568 27.86 -16.58 13.21
C VAL A 568 27.29 -17.71 14.05
N VAL A 569 27.78 -18.92 13.81
CA VAL A 569 27.47 -20.13 14.57
C VAL A 569 28.71 -20.59 15.30
N LEU A 570 28.66 -20.55 16.63
CA LEU A 570 29.71 -21.13 17.47
C LEU A 570 29.37 -22.58 17.81
N THR A 571 30.32 -23.50 17.65
CA THR A 571 30.12 -24.92 17.96
C THR A 571 31.25 -25.51 18.79
N TYR A 572 30.91 -26.50 19.62
CA TYR A 572 31.83 -27.30 20.43
C TYR A 572 31.21 -28.68 20.68
N ASN A 573 31.66 -29.68 19.91
CA ASN A 573 31.06 -31.00 19.74
C ASN A 573 29.59 -30.93 19.26
N ASN A 574 28.81 -32.00 19.49
CA ASN A 574 27.40 -32.12 19.12
C ASN A 574 27.17 -32.01 17.60
N LEU A 575 27.89 -32.82 16.83
CA LEU A 575 27.80 -32.84 15.38
C LEU A 575 26.35 -32.86 14.84
N GLU A 576 25.47 -33.70 15.40
CA GLU A 576 24.10 -33.83 14.87
C GLU A 576 23.24 -32.58 15.08
N LEU A 577 23.44 -31.86 16.20
CA LEU A 577 22.79 -30.55 16.39
C LEU A 577 23.36 -29.52 15.42
N THR A 578 24.68 -29.50 15.25
CA THR A 578 25.35 -28.61 14.29
C THR A 578 24.83 -28.84 12.87
N LYS A 579 24.67 -30.10 12.43
CA LYS A 579 24.06 -30.44 11.15
C LYS A 579 22.64 -29.91 11.04
N ALA A 580 21.79 -30.18 12.04
CA ALA A 580 20.41 -29.72 12.03
C ALA A 580 20.29 -28.18 11.95
N CYS A 581 21.14 -27.45 12.69
CA CYS A 581 21.21 -26.00 12.64
C CYS A 581 21.61 -25.50 11.25
N LEU A 582 22.72 -26.00 10.69
CA LEU A 582 23.20 -25.59 9.36
C LEU A 582 22.22 -25.98 8.24
N ASP A 583 21.59 -27.15 8.32
CA ASP A 583 20.56 -27.57 7.37
C ASP A 583 19.33 -26.66 7.45
N SER A 584 18.93 -26.23 8.66
CA SER A 584 17.83 -25.27 8.81
C SER A 584 18.17 -23.89 8.24
N LEU A 585 19.42 -23.42 8.40
CA LEU A 585 19.89 -22.18 7.80
C LEU A 585 19.82 -22.23 6.26
N LEU A 586 20.21 -23.35 5.66
CA LEU A 586 20.20 -23.52 4.21
C LEU A 586 18.78 -23.71 3.64
N THR A 587 17.89 -24.37 4.37
CA THR A 587 16.57 -24.76 3.86
C THR A 587 15.45 -23.80 4.22
N GLN A 588 15.53 -23.09 5.35
CA GLN A 588 14.44 -22.24 5.88
C GLN A 588 14.68 -20.74 5.71
N SER A 589 15.94 -20.29 5.58
CA SER A 589 16.23 -18.85 5.55
C SER A 589 15.66 -18.15 4.30
N HIS A 590 15.64 -18.85 3.16
CA HIS A 590 15.17 -18.32 1.87
C HIS A 590 15.68 -16.89 1.56
N TYR A 591 16.94 -16.62 1.93
CA TYR A 591 17.54 -15.30 1.87
C TYR A 591 18.77 -15.34 0.95
N PRO A 592 18.71 -14.73 -0.25
CA PRO A 592 19.77 -14.86 -1.25
C PRO A 592 21.15 -14.31 -0.84
N ASN A 593 21.19 -13.25 -0.02
CA ASN A 593 22.44 -12.57 0.37
C ASN A 593 22.87 -12.96 1.80
N LEU A 594 23.04 -14.27 2.01
CA LEU A 594 23.37 -14.88 3.29
C LEU A 594 24.82 -15.37 3.29
N GLU A 595 25.56 -15.03 4.34
CA GLU A 595 26.89 -15.55 4.67
C GLU A 595 26.80 -16.32 6.00
N ILE A 596 27.39 -17.51 6.06
CA ILE A 596 27.37 -18.35 7.26
C ILE A 596 28.82 -18.57 7.71
N ILE A 597 29.10 -18.25 8.96
CA ILE A 597 30.42 -18.31 9.57
C ILE A 597 30.33 -19.27 10.73
N VAL A 598 31.02 -20.40 10.64
CA VAL A 598 31.04 -21.40 11.70
C VAL A 598 32.40 -21.35 12.40
N VAL A 599 32.37 -21.09 13.70
CA VAL A 599 33.55 -21.13 14.56
C VAL A 599 33.51 -22.42 15.37
N ASP A 600 34.46 -23.31 15.13
CA ASP A 600 34.64 -24.54 15.90
C ASP A 600 35.61 -24.28 17.06
N ASN A 601 35.12 -24.39 18.29
CA ASN A 601 35.87 -24.16 19.52
C ASN A 601 36.67 -25.40 19.96
N HIS A 602 37.39 -26.03 19.03
CA HIS A 602 38.20 -27.22 19.26
C HIS A 602 37.37 -28.47 19.59
N SER A 603 36.43 -28.82 18.71
CA SER A 603 35.63 -30.03 18.84
C SER A 603 36.51 -31.29 18.75
N SER A 604 36.14 -32.29 19.54
CA SER A 604 36.83 -33.59 19.62
C SER A 604 36.13 -34.71 18.85
N ASP A 605 34.90 -34.47 18.40
CA ASP A 605 34.13 -35.36 17.54
C ASP A 605 34.41 -35.09 16.04
N GLN A 606 33.57 -35.64 15.14
CA GLN A 606 33.75 -35.49 13.69
C GLN A 606 33.38 -34.10 13.15
N THR A 607 33.05 -33.13 14.01
CA THR A 607 32.64 -31.77 13.61
C THR A 607 33.66 -31.05 12.72
N PRO A 608 34.98 -31.01 13.01
CA PRO A 608 35.93 -30.30 12.16
C PRO A 608 36.02 -30.87 10.73
N ALA A 609 35.97 -32.19 10.59
CA ALA A 609 36.00 -32.88 9.31
C ALA A 609 34.72 -32.60 8.50
N TYR A 610 33.56 -32.65 9.16
CA TYR A 610 32.27 -32.31 8.54
C TYR A 610 32.24 -30.85 8.07
N LEU A 611 32.63 -29.89 8.92
CA LEU A 611 32.61 -28.46 8.58
C LEU A 611 33.53 -28.14 7.40
N SER A 612 34.73 -28.74 7.38
CA SER A 612 35.67 -28.59 6.26
C SER A 612 35.09 -29.09 4.94
N ALA A 613 34.34 -30.20 4.97
CA ALA A 613 33.65 -30.71 3.79
C ALA A 613 32.44 -29.84 3.40
N TRP A 614 31.68 -29.37 4.38
CA TRP A 614 30.47 -28.55 4.18
C TRP A 614 30.75 -27.17 3.56
N ALA A 615 31.90 -26.57 3.86
CA ALA A 615 32.32 -25.28 3.29
C ALA A 615 33.00 -25.41 1.92
N LYS A 616 33.46 -26.61 1.54
CA LYS A 616 34.22 -26.81 0.29
C LYS A 616 33.38 -26.43 -0.94
N GLY A 617 33.87 -25.47 -1.73
CA GLY A 617 33.20 -25.01 -2.94
C GLY A 617 32.08 -23.99 -2.71
N HIS A 618 31.89 -23.52 -1.48
CA HIS A 618 30.86 -22.57 -1.09
C HIS A 618 31.49 -21.30 -0.47
N PRO A 619 31.74 -20.24 -1.26
CA PRO A 619 32.44 -19.04 -0.78
C PRO A 619 31.65 -18.24 0.26
N ASP A 620 30.34 -18.47 0.35
CA ASP A 620 29.41 -17.93 1.35
C ASP A 620 29.49 -18.65 2.71
N ARG A 621 30.32 -19.71 2.81
CA ARG A 621 30.49 -20.53 4.02
C ARG A 621 31.93 -20.43 4.52
N ILE A 622 32.10 -19.79 5.67
CA ILE A 622 33.41 -19.57 6.28
C ILE A 622 33.52 -20.49 7.51
N VAL A 623 34.64 -21.18 7.66
CA VAL A 623 34.90 -22.05 8.81
C VAL A 623 36.20 -21.61 9.49
N ILE A 624 36.13 -21.42 10.80
CA ILE A 624 37.27 -21.08 11.66
C ILE A 624 37.45 -22.25 12.65
N LEU A 625 38.58 -22.95 12.58
CA LEU A 625 38.89 -24.07 13.47
C LEU A 625 39.90 -23.62 14.54
N ASN A 626 39.46 -23.54 15.80
CA ASN A 626 40.34 -23.16 16.90
C ASN A 626 41.18 -24.35 17.39
N SER A 627 42.38 -24.04 17.88
CA SER A 627 43.30 -25.00 18.51
C SER A 627 42.95 -25.35 19.96
N ASP A 628 42.06 -24.59 20.58
CA ASP A 628 41.63 -24.70 21.97
C ASP A 628 40.23 -24.07 22.14
N ASN A 629 39.53 -24.42 23.21
CA ASN A 629 38.21 -23.85 23.49
C ASN A 629 38.34 -22.43 24.07
N LYS A 630 38.04 -21.43 23.24
CA LYS A 630 38.11 -20.00 23.59
C LYS A 630 36.94 -19.50 24.44
N GLY A 631 35.93 -20.32 24.68
CA GLY A 631 34.70 -19.90 25.34
C GLY A 631 33.73 -19.18 24.40
N PHE A 632 32.55 -18.82 24.93
CA PHE A 632 31.43 -18.33 24.13
C PHE A 632 31.70 -16.95 23.52
N ALA A 633 32.13 -15.97 24.33
CA ALA A 633 32.34 -14.60 23.87
C ALA A 633 33.46 -14.49 22.82
N ALA A 634 34.64 -15.06 23.11
CA ALA A 634 35.79 -14.97 22.21
C ALA A 634 35.55 -15.72 20.90
N GLY A 635 34.91 -16.90 20.93
CA GLY A 635 34.56 -17.63 19.72
C GLY A 635 33.58 -16.86 18.83
N ASN A 636 32.52 -16.28 19.41
CA ASN A 636 31.60 -15.42 18.65
C ASN A 636 32.29 -14.14 18.13
N ASN A 637 33.19 -13.53 18.90
CA ASN A 637 33.96 -12.36 18.45
C ASN A 637 34.82 -12.66 17.21
N GLN A 638 35.44 -13.83 17.14
CA GLN A 638 36.20 -14.25 15.94
C GLN A 638 35.28 -14.32 14.70
N GLY A 639 34.09 -14.91 14.86
CA GLY A 639 33.12 -14.98 13.77
C GLY A 639 32.57 -13.60 13.36
N LEU A 640 32.25 -12.75 14.34
CA LEU A 640 31.79 -11.37 14.10
C LEU A 640 32.86 -10.52 13.42
N ALA A 641 34.13 -10.70 13.76
CA ALA A 641 35.24 -10.01 13.12
C ALA A 641 35.44 -10.44 11.65
N ALA A 642 35.13 -11.69 11.32
CA ALA A 642 35.16 -12.21 9.95
C ALA A 642 33.90 -11.82 9.13
N ALA A 643 32.83 -11.38 9.80
CA ALA A 643 31.55 -11.09 9.17
C ALA A 643 31.58 -9.82 8.31
N SER A 644 30.98 -9.89 7.12
CA SER A 644 30.91 -8.79 6.16
C SER A 644 29.49 -8.25 5.88
N GLY A 645 28.47 -8.80 6.54
CA GLY A 645 27.06 -8.42 6.35
C GLY A 645 26.66 -7.08 6.97
N ASP A 646 25.63 -6.45 6.40
CA ASP A 646 24.97 -5.25 6.95
C ASP A 646 24.23 -5.55 8.26
N TYR A 647 23.77 -6.80 8.41
CA TYR A 647 23.20 -7.34 9.63
C TYR A 647 24.02 -8.53 10.10
N LEU A 648 24.25 -8.58 11.41
CA LEU A 648 25.03 -9.60 12.07
C LEU A 648 24.10 -10.42 12.96
N VAL A 649 24.25 -11.75 12.91
CA VAL A 649 23.49 -12.69 13.73
C VAL A 649 24.44 -13.55 14.53
N ILE A 650 24.17 -13.70 15.82
CA ILE A 650 24.74 -14.78 16.64
C ILE A 650 23.67 -15.85 16.78
N LEU A 651 24.02 -17.09 16.48
CA LEU A 651 23.11 -18.23 16.52
C LEU A 651 23.80 -19.44 17.16
N ASN A 652 23.19 -20.05 18.16
CA ASN A 652 23.70 -21.28 18.74
C ASN A 652 23.54 -22.47 17.80
N ASN A 653 24.48 -23.41 17.85
CA ASN A 653 24.45 -24.62 17.03
C ASN A 653 23.35 -25.63 17.41
N ASP A 654 22.64 -25.43 18.52
CA ASP A 654 21.51 -26.25 18.99
C ASP A 654 20.14 -25.62 18.71
N THR A 655 20.05 -24.86 17.62
CA THR A 655 18.84 -24.18 17.17
C THR A 655 18.35 -24.68 15.81
N VAL A 656 17.05 -24.53 15.56
CA VAL A 656 16.43 -24.74 14.24
C VAL A 656 15.63 -23.49 13.89
N VAL A 657 16.07 -22.77 12.85
CA VAL A 657 15.39 -21.55 12.39
C VAL A 657 14.15 -21.89 11.56
N THR A 658 13.21 -20.94 11.45
CA THR A 658 11.95 -21.13 10.71
C THR A 658 11.82 -20.16 9.53
N ALA A 659 10.91 -20.48 8.60
CA ALA A 659 10.75 -19.70 7.38
C ALA A 659 10.50 -18.21 7.64
N GLY A 660 11.28 -17.35 6.97
CA GLY A 660 11.13 -15.89 7.05
C GLY A 660 11.77 -15.20 8.25
N TRP A 661 12.50 -15.93 9.11
CA TRP A 661 13.09 -15.38 10.33
C TRP A 661 14.00 -14.16 10.07
N ILE A 662 14.86 -14.22 9.05
CA ILE A 662 15.76 -13.11 8.68
C ILE A 662 14.97 -11.86 8.31
N LYS A 663 14.02 -12.00 7.37
CA LYS A 663 13.20 -10.87 6.91
C LYS A 663 12.37 -10.28 8.05
N GLY A 664 11.84 -11.12 8.94
CA GLY A 664 11.11 -10.69 10.13
C GLY A 664 11.94 -9.82 11.06
N LEU A 665 13.15 -10.29 11.44
CA LEU A 665 14.04 -9.54 12.33
C LEU A 665 14.55 -8.24 11.68
N ILE A 666 14.96 -8.29 10.41
CA ILE A 666 15.38 -7.09 9.65
C ILE A 666 14.26 -6.05 9.62
N ARG A 667 13.02 -6.48 9.36
CA ARG A 667 11.88 -5.58 9.28
C ARG A 667 11.69 -4.80 10.57
N HIS A 668 11.74 -5.45 11.74
CA HIS A 668 11.61 -4.75 13.02
C HIS A 668 12.74 -3.73 13.24
N LEU A 669 13.99 -4.08 12.92
CA LEU A 669 15.13 -3.15 12.99
C LEU A 669 15.00 -1.97 12.00
N GLN A 670 14.36 -2.19 10.85
CA GLN A 670 14.07 -1.13 9.90
C GLN A 670 12.91 -0.25 10.38
N ASP A 671 11.92 -0.85 11.03
CA ASP A 671 10.71 -0.19 11.52
C ASP A 671 10.92 0.63 12.78
N HIS A 672 11.82 0.19 13.63
CA HIS A 672 12.07 0.73 14.95
C HIS A 672 13.55 1.06 15.07
N LYS A 673 13.92 2.29 14.70
CA LYS A 673 15.32 2.75 14.70
C LYS A 673 15.92 2.84 16.10
N GLU A 674 15.07 2.83 17.12
CA GLU A 674 15.45 2.74 18.52
C GLU A 674 15.93 1.33 18.93
N ILE A 675 15.61 0.28 18.16
CA ILE A 675 16.05 -1.09 18.46
C ILE A 675 17.49 -1.28 17.99
N GLY A 676 18.41 -1.50 18.94
CA GLY A 676 19.82 -1.78 18.64
C GLY A 676 20.10 -3.26 18.41
N ILE A 677 19.34 -4.14 19.09
CA ILE A 677 19.47 -5.60 19.04
C ILE A 677 18.09 -6.25 19.18
N ILE A 678 17.85 -7.32 18.42
CA ILE A 678 16.57 -8.04 18.42
C ILE A 678 16.78 -9.56 18.43
N GLY A 679 15.93 -10.29 19.13
CA GLY A 679 15.90 -11.76 19.09
C GLY A 679 14.48 -12.30 18.90
N PRO A 680 14.32 -13.58 18.52
CA PRO A 680 13.02 -14.20 18.33
C PRO A 680 12.44 -14.75 19.63
N ILE A 681 11.15 -15.09 19.63
CA ILE A 681 10.58 -16.00 20.63
C ILE A 681 11.06 -17.43 20.40
N THR A 682 11.04 -18.25 21.45
CA THR A 682 11.51 -19.64 21.40
C THR A 682 10.73 -20.56 22.34
N ASN A 683 10.79 -21.87 22.11
CA ASN A 683 10.18 -22.90 22.96
C ASN A 683 10.87 -23.00 24.34
N ASN A 684 12.17 -22.70 24.42
CA ASN A 684 12.93 -22.97 25.63
C ASN A 684 14.06 -21.97 25.88
N ILE A 685 13.85 -21.09 26.86
CA ILE A 685 14.86 -20.16 27.37
C ILE A 685 14.49 -19.70 28.78
N GLY A 686 15.44 -19.12 29.53
CA GLY A 686 15.26 -18.68 30.92
C GLY A 686 14.78 -17.23 31.08
N ASN A 687 14.01 -16.68 30.14
CA ASN A 687 13.52 -15.30 30.18
C ASN A 687 12.15 -15.16 29.46
N GLU A 688 11.72 -13.92 29.25
CA GLU A 688 10.45 -13.56 28.65
C GLU A 688 10.32 -14.02 27.19
N ALA A 689 11.38 -14.38 26.48
CA ALA A 689 11.29 -14.86 25.10
C ALA A 689 10.69 -16.29 24.98
N LYS A 690 10.53 -17.00 26.11
CA LYS A 690 9.92 -18.33 26.12
C LYS A 690 8.42 -18.28 25.82
N VAL A 691 7.96 -19.15 24.92
CA VAL A 691 6.55 -19.39 24.61
C VAL A 691 6.21 -20.88 24.73
N SER A 692 4.94 -21.18 25.03
CA SER A 692 4.43 -22.55 25.04
C SER A 692 4.30 -23.10 23.63
N THR A 693 4.81 -24.31 23.41
CA THR A 693 4.69 -25.06 22.14
C THR A 693 3.97 -26.39 22.37
N ARG A 694 3.39 -26.96 21.31
CA ARG A 694 2.53 -28.17 21.36
C ARG A 694 2.99 -29.30 20.43
N TYR A 695 4.15 -29.19 19.80
CA TYR A 695 4.77 -30.27 19.03
C TYR A 695 5.70 -31.13 19.89
N ASP A 696 5.66 -32.45 19.66
CA ASP A 696 6.62 -33.42 20.21
C ASP A 696 7.68 -33.82 19.17
N ARG A 697 7.31 -33.81 17.88
CA ARG A 697 8.18 -34.16 16.76
C ARG A 697 8.61 -32.90 16.01
N MET A 698 9.86 -32.88 15.57
CA MET A 698 10.41 -31.73 14.83
C MET A 698 9.73 -31.48 13.48
N GLU A 699 9.08 -32.49 12.89
CA GLU A 699 8.32 -32.33 11.64
C GLU A 699 7.02 -31.51 11.79
N ASP A 700 6.47 -31.44 13.00
CA ASP A 700 5.25 -30.67 13.31
C ASP A 700 5.58 -29.20 13.64
N MET A 701 6.83 -28.92 14.03
CA MET A 701 7.30 -27.59 14.45
C MET A 701 7.06 -26.50 13.39
N PRO A 702 7.34 -26.69 12.08
CA PRO A 702 7.13 -25.64 11.08
C PRO A 702 5.68 -25.16 10.98
N ALA A 703 4.71 -26.06 11.11
CA ALA A 703 3.29 -25.73 11.01
C ALA A 703 2.84 -24.88 12.20
N GLU A 704 3.25 -25.26 13.42
CA GLU A 704 2.95 -24.50 14.63
C GLU A 704 3.68 -23.14 14.66
N ALA A 705 4.96 -23.11 14.25
CA ALA A 705 5.72 -21.87 14.14
C ALA A 705 5.07 -20.88 13.16
N ALA A 706 4.58 -21.38 12.01
CA ALA A 706 3.87 -20.55 11.04
C ALA A 706 2.55 -20.01 11.62
N GLN A 707 1.80 -20.81 12.38
CA GLN A 707 0.58 -20.37 13.05
C GLN A 707 0.87 -19.26 14.08
N MET A 708 1.88 -19.45 14.93
CA MET A 708 2.31 -18.45 15.92
C MET A 708 2.72 -17.14 15.25
N THR A 709 3.56 -17.25 14.22
CA THR A 709 4.07 -16.11 13.44
C THR A 709 2.94 -15.30 12.81
N ARG A 710 1.96 -15.96 12.19
CA ARG A 710 0.81 -15.31 11.56
C ARG A 710 -0.10 -14.62 12.58
N ALA A 711 -0.32 -15.24 13.74
CA ALA A 711 -1.18 -14.71 14.79
C ALA A 711 -0.61 -13.42 15.43
N ARG A 712 0.72 -13.32 15.54
CA ARG A 712 1.41 -12.20 16.17
C ARG A 712 2.05 -11.23 15.18
N MET A 713 1.58 -11.20 13.93
CA MET A 713 2.29 -10.51 12.85
C MET A 713 2.59 -9.02 13.15
N GLY A 714 3.87 -8.66 13.03
CA GLY A 714 4.39 -7.33 13.31
C GLY A 714 4.43 -6.94 14.80
N GLU A 715 4.15 -7.86 15.73
CA GLU A 715 4.25 -7.64 17.18
C GLU A 715 5.68 -7.88 17.68
N TRP A 716 6.06 -7.10 18.69
CA TRP A 716 7.32 -7.21 19.41
C TRP A 716 7.15 -6.58 20.79
N PHE A 717 8.03 -6.92 21.72
CA PHE A 717 8.10 -6.28 23.04
C PHE A 717 9.54 -5.96 23.42
N GLU A 718 9.72 -4.97 24.27
CA GLU A 718 11.02 -4.63 24.84
C GLU A 718 11.40 -5.64 25.91
N ILE A 719 12.66 -6.05 25.90
CA ILE A 719 13.21 -7.03 26.84
C ILE A 719 14.53 -6.52 27.40
N ASN A 720 14.78 -6.75 28.69
CA ASN A 720 15.98 -6.25 29.34
C ASN A 720 17.24 -6.98 28.90
N THR A 721 17.17 -8.30 28.75
CA THR A 721 18.29 -9.13 28.33
C THR A 721 17.76 -10.16 27.33
N LEU A 722 18.25 -10.08 26.09
CA LEU A 722 18.11 -11.16 25.12
C LEU A 722 19.15 -12.22 25.42
N ALA A 723 18.73 -13.49 25.49
CA ALA A 723 19.69 -14.58 25.51
C ALA A 723 20.27 -14.78 24.10
N PHE A 724 21.57 -14.97 24.00
CA PHE A 724 22.29 -15.00 22.71
C PHE A 724 22.19 -16.36 21.99
N PHE A 725 21.09 -17.10 22.20
CA PHE A 725 20.79 -18.29 21.41
C PHE A 725 20.48 -17.94 19.95
N CYS A 726 19.85 -16.77 19.73
CA CYS A 726 19.61 -16.16 18.44
C CYS A 726 19.38 -14.66 18.63
N VAL A 727 20.30 -13.82 18.17
CA VAL A 727 20.15 -12.37 18.17
C VAL A 727 20.66 -11.78 16.86
N MET A 728 19.96 -10.76 16.35
CA MET A 728 20.35 -9.96 15.21
C MET A 728 20.59 -8.52 15.64
N PHE A 729 21.63 -7.90 15.10
CA PHE A 729 21.88 -6.47 15.24
C PHE A 729 22.42 -5.88 13.93
N PRO A 730 22.10 -4.61 13.61
CA PRO A 730 22.75 -3.90 12.52
C PRO A 730 24.26 -3.83 12.75
N ARG A 731 25.06 -3.87 11.67
CA ARG A 731 26.52 -3.62 11.74
C ARG A 731 26.83 -2.31 12.46
N SER A 732 26.04 -1.27 12.24
CA SER A 732 26.19 0.03 12.90
C SER A 732 26.05 -0.05 14.43
N THR A 733 25.27 -1.01 14.97
CA THR A 733 25.22 -1.26 16.41
C THR A 733 26.52 -1.91 16.87
N TYR A 734 26.99 -2.93 16.17
CA TYR A 734 28.24 -3.61 16.49
C TYR A 734 29.45 -2.66 16.49
N GLU A 735 29.55 -1.78 15.50
CA GLU A 735 30.62 -0.78 15.41
C GLU A 735 30.62 0.22 16.57
N GLN A 736 29.44 0.52 17.14
CA GLN A 736 29.31 1.44 18.29
C GLN A 736 29.55 0.76 19.64
N ILE A 737 29.23 -0.54 19.74
CA ILE A 737 29.24 -1.31 21.00
C ILE A 737 30.52 -2.14 21.17
N GLY A 738 31.10 -2.61 20.07
CA GLY A 738 32.22 -3.55 20.03
C GLY A 738 31.78 -5.01 20.23
N GLY A 739 32.76 -5.90 20.40
CA GLY A 739 32.53 -7.33 20.62
C GLY A 739 31.93 -7.66 21.99
N LEU A 740 31.61 -8.94 22.19
CA LEU A 740 31.25 -9.51 23.47
C LEU A 740 32.41 -9.40 24.47
N CYS A 741 32.08 -9.24 25.75
CA CYS A 741 33.08 -9.14 26.81
C CYS A 741 33.70 -10.52 27.10
N GLU A 742 35.00 -10.68 26.86
CA GLU A 742 35.69 -11.97 27.01
C GLU A 742 36.05 -12.34 28.45
N GLU A 743 35.91 -11.41 29.41
CA GLU A 743 36.21 -11.64 30.83
C GLU A 743 35.38 -12.76 31.48
N TYR A 744 34.22 -13.08 30.89
CA TYR A 744 33.32 -14.15 31.35
C TYR A 744 33.82 -15.56 30.97
N GLY A 745 34.87 -15.69 30.15
CA GLY A 745 35.48 -16.96 29.81
C GLY A 745 34.51 -17.93 29.12
N LEU A 746 34.17 -19.05 29.77
CA LEU A 746 33.39 -20.13 29.16
C LEU A 746 31.92 -19.76 28.87
N GLY A 747 31.33 -18.77 29.57
CA GLY A 747 29.98 -18.23 29.34
C GLY A 747 29.26 -17.80 30.62
N PHE A 748 28.00 -17.41 30.51
CA PHE A 748 27.18 -16.65 31.50
C PHE A 748 27.53 -15.16 31.59
N PHE A 749 26.48 -14.32 31.53
CA PHE A 749 26.48 -12.86 31.68
C PHE A 749 27.06 -12.05 30.50
N GLU A 750 27.59 -12.68 29.46
CA GLU A 750 28.02 -11.97 28.25
C GLU A 750 26.86 -11.30 27.50
N ASP A 751 25.69 -11.92 27.51
CA ASP A 751 24.45 -11.46 26.90
C ASP A 751 23.81 -10.34 27.71
N ASP A 752 23.79 -10.48 29.04
CA ASP A 752 23.45 -9.40 29.98
C ASP A 752 24.34 -8.16 29.76
N ASP A 753 25.66 -8.33 29.81
CA ASP A 753 26.62 -7.24 29.63
C ASP A 753 26.42 -6.52 28.29
N TYR A 754 26.27 -7.29 27.20
CA TYR A 754 26.07 -6.71 25.88
C TYR A 754 24.76 -5.92 25.79
N CYS A 755 23.65 -6.47 26.32
CA CYS A 755 22.37 -5.78 26.36
C CYS A 755 22.46 -4.47 27.17
N ARG A 756 23.17 -4.47 28.30
CA ARG A 756 23.38 -3.24 29.09
C ARG A 756 24.24 -2.21 28.36
N ARG A 757 25.24 -2.64 27.59
CA ARG A 757 26.03 -1.73 26.74
C ARG A 757 25.18 -1.10 25.63
N VAL A 758 24.32 -1.88 24.97
CA VAL A 758 23.36 -1.37 23.99
C VAL A 758 22.42 -0.33 24.63
N GLN A 759 21.86 -0.64 25.81
CA GLN A 759 20.98 0.27 26.56
C GLN A 759 21.67 1.55 27.01
N ARG A 760 22.94 1.48 27.46
CA ARG A 760 23.73 2.68 27.82
C ARG A 760 23.96 3.63 26.64
N ARG A 761 23.81 3.18 25.39
CA ARG A 761 23.85 4.04 24.19
C ARG A 761 22.48 4.62 23.81
N GLY A 762 21.44 4.41 24.63
CA GLY A 762 20.08 4.89 24.35
C GLY A 762 19.31 4.02 23.36
N MET A 763 19.81 2.84 23.01
CA MET A 763 19.13 1.86 22.16
C MET A 763 18.35 0.84 23.01
N ARG A 764 17.37 0.18 22.41
CA ARG A 764 16.53 -0.84 23.05
C ARG A 764 16.93 -2.24 22.60
N ALA A 765 16.75 -3.20 23.49
CA ALA A 765 16.74 -4.62 23.16
C ALA A 765 15.29 -5.08 23.02
N ALA A 766 14.98 -5.84 21.96
CA ALA A 766 13.62 -6.21 21.63
C ALA A 766 13.50 -7.70 21.31
N CYS A 767 12.32 -8.26 21.57
CA CYS A 767 11.96 -9.62 21.18
C CYS A 767 10.83 -9.57 20.14
N ALA A 768 11.07 -10.15 18.96
CA ALA A 768 10.09 -10.27 17.89
C ALA A 768 9.12 -11.42 18.19
N GLU A 769 7.82 -11.12 18.23
CA GLU A 769 6.79 -12.12 18.53
C GLU A 769 6.28 -12.86 17.30
N ASP A 770 6.55 -12.31 16.12
CA ASP A 770 6.26 -12.89 14.81
C ASP A 770 7.47 -13.61 14.20
N VAL A 771 8.48 -13.93 15.01
CA VAL A 771 9.62 -14.76 14.59
C VAL A 771 9.87 -15.82 15.65
N PHE A 772 9.85 -17.09 15.23
CA PHE A 772 10.10 -18.23 16.11
C PHE A 772 11.39 -18.97 15.72
N VAL A 773 12.21 -19.31 16.70
CA VAL A 773 13.37 -20.19 16.53
C VAL A 773 13.32 -21.28 17.59
N HIS A 774 13.41 -22.54 17.17
CA HIS A 774 13.48 -23.67 18.09
C HIS A 774 14.87 -23.73 18.74
N HIS A 775 14.93 -24.04 20.02
CA HIS A 775 16.15 -24.19 20.80
C HIS A 775 16.09 -25.48 21.63
N HIS A 776 17.04 -26.39 21.42
CA HIS A 776 17.11 -27.68 22.10
C HIS A 776 17.61 -27.58 23.56
N LEU A 777 18.28 -26.46 23.91
CA LEU A 777 18.80 -26.05 25.21
C LEU A 777 19.97 -26.88 25.79
N SER A 778 21.13 -26.22 25.89
CA SER A 778 22.29 -26.51 26.77
C SER A 778 22.99 -27.87 26.57
N ALA A 779 23.08 -28.36 25.34
CA ALA A 779 23.83 -29.58 25.03
C ALA A 779 25.29 -29.52 25.55
N SER A 780 25.93 -28.35 25.49
CA SER A 780 27.34 -28.17 25.88
C SER A 780 27.54 -27.94 27.38
N PHE A 781 26.70 -27.14 28.06
CA PHE A 781 26.88 -26.83 29.50
C PHE A 781 26.44 -27.95 30.45
N ASN A 782 25.62 -28.90 29.99
CA ASN A 782 25.24 -30.07 30.78
C ASN A 782 26.43 -30.98 31.11
N THR A 783 27.54 -30.85 30.36
CA THR A 783 28.77 -31.63 30.58
C THR A 783 29.66 -31.09 31.71
N LEU A 784 29.48 -29.82 32.14
CA LEU A 784 30.41 -29.16 33.08
C LEU A 784 30.28 -29.64 34.54
N GLY A 785 29.22 -30.37 34.89
CA GLY A 785 28.91 -30.79 36.26
C GLY A 785 28.40 -29.64 37.13
N ALA A 786 27.36 -29.89 37.93
CA ALA A 786 26.59 -28.85 38.64
C ALA A 786 27.45 -27.90 39.51
N ARG A 787 28.47 -28.43 40.22
CA ARG A 787 29.34 -27.62 41.08
C ARG A 787 30.20 -26.63 40.30
N LYS A 788 30.80 -27.05 39.18
CA LYS A 788 31.63 -26.16 38.35
C LYS A 788 30.77 -25.12 37.63
N LYS A 789 29.56 -25.51 37.20
CA LYS A 789 28.57 -24.58 36.63
C LYS A 789 28.18 -23.49 37.62
N GLN A 790 27.87 -23.86 38.87
CA GLN A 790 27.55 -22.86 39.92
C GLN A 790 28.75 -21.96 40.22
N ALA A 791 29.96 -22.51 40.36
CA ALA A 791 31.15 -21.71 40.63
C ALA A 791 31.47 -20.72 39.50
N LEU A 792 31.31 -21.13 38.24
CA LEU A 792 31.45 -20.25 37.08
C LEU A 792 30.38 -19.15 37.10
N PHE A 793 29.13 -19.51 37.37
CA PHE A 793 28.02 -18.56 37.48
C PHE A 793 28.28 -17.49 38.55
N GLU A 794 28.64 -17.87 39.78
CA GLU A 794 28.91 -16.89 40.86
C GLU A 794 30.12 -15.99 40.56
N ARG A 795 31.18 -16.57 39.97
CA ARG A 795 32.34 -15.78 39.53
C ARG A 795 31.93 -14.74 38.48
N ASN A 796 31.19 -15.14 37.46
CA ASN A 796 30.81 -14.25 36.36
C ASN A 796 29.74 -13.25 36.78
N ARG A 797 28.87 -13.63 37.71
CA ARG A 797 27.95 -12.72 38.39
C ARG A 797 28.71 -11.60 39.08
N ALA A 798 29.75 -11.90 39.85
CA ALA A 798 30.56 -10.86 40.51
C ALA A 798 31.23 -9.92 39.50
N ILE A 799 31.71 -10.43 38.36
CA ILE A 799 32.25 -9.60 37.26
C ILE A 799 31.16 -8.67 36.70
N TYR A 800 29.98 -9.20 36.40
CA TYR A 800 28.85 -8.40 35.93
C TYR A 800 28.43 -7.34 36.96
N GLU A 801 28.26 -7.72 38.22
CA GLU A 801 27.81 -6.83 39.28
C GLU A 801 28.82 -5.70 39.55
N SER A 802 30.11 -5.94 39.35
CA SER A 802 31.14 -4.89 39.43
C SER A 802 30.99 -3.79 38.36
N LYS A 803 30.37 -4.10 37.21
CA LYS A 803 30.18 -3.19 36.08
C LYS A 803 28.81 -2.51 36.06
N TRP A 804 27.79 -3.23 36.53
CA TRP A 804 26.38 -2.90 36.29
C TRP A 804 25.53 -2.81 37.55
N GLY A 805 26.08 -3.13 38.73
CA GLY A 805 25.32 -3.26 39.97
C GLY A 805 24.63 -4.62 40.09
N SER A 806 23.85 -4.82 41.15
CA SER A 806 23.23 -6.11 41.49
C SER A 806 22.47 -6.72 40.31
N TRP A 807 22.74 -8.00 40.04
CA TRP A 807 22.03 -8.73 39.00
C TRP A 807 20.63 -9.11 39.48
N VAL A 808 19.65 -8.92 38.61
CA VAL A 808 18.25 -9.29 38.83
C VAL A 808 17.96 -10.53 37.99
N PRO A 809 17.49 -11.62 38.60
CA PRO A 809 17.08 -12.81 37.85
C PRO A 809 16.01 -12.48 36.80
N HIS A 810 16.15 -13.06 35.61
CA HIS A 810 15.17 -12.91 34.55
C HIS A 810 13.82 -13.51 34.94
N THR A 811 12.76 -12.90 34.44
CA THR A 811 11.39 -13.34 34.64
C THR A 811 10.87 -14.03 33.39
N TYR A 812 9.99 -15.01 33.58
CA TYR A 812 9.16 -15.49 32.48
C TYR A 812 8.05 -14.48 32.20
N ARG A 813 7.55 -14.43 30.97
CA ARG A 813 6.32 -13.70 30.68
C ARG A 813 5.16 -14.30 31.45
N ASP A 814 4.19 -13.48 31.86
CA ASP A 814 2.90 -13.96 32.35
C ASP A 814 2.21 -14.72 31.20
N VAL A 815 1.96 -16.01 31.38
CA VAL A 815 1.43 -16.93 30.34
C VAL A 815 -0.09 -16.88 30.29
#